data_AF-A0AAU5U4N9-F1
#
_entry.id   AF-A0AAU5U4N9-F1
#
_cell.length_a   1.000
_cell.length_b   1.000
_cell.length_c   1.000
_cell.angle_alpha   90.00
_cell.angle_beta   90.00
_cell.angle_gamma   90.00
#
_symmetry.space_group_name_H-M   'P 1'
#
loop_
_entity.id
_entity.type
_entity.pdbx_description
1 polymer ?
#
loop_
_entity_poly.entity_id
_entity_poly.type
_entity_poly.pdbx_seq_one_letter_code
_entity_poly.pdbx_strand_id
1 'polypeptide(L)'
;MPNTPRRRDVLKYAGATGVAAAAIGLPMAPTAVAAEPDASRARGRAPLDVVVFGDADSETAHELTATLSDTVTGGLGQSARVLNPTSPATFWGGTLKFDVAVCPTGTTYVTVRLWGDDYDNTSEEAASGTNMWRLQLFCEGKQVGYEDQGAVDSLDILDTAPRRPGRFFFHTLPLPEKMTAGKDKVTLEIRSMGRIWSYGQDASQLYRTMTTPSRGIYRLYTHTEPYFVPPKGEVQGTAPTATARTGGEEVLDDIKARVLKDQNNLLTTATPAAMDGWAMQSLAEGYLWSGSPAYGKPEAVDRVLQAIDGRYMAWKADATVLTGSDQQWQGFGRVGLVLALLWEHLGDRLDTQVTGSPYAIANPGFESGGATPASWSMPGWATAGGGTWARDTTVSRSGSASLKLQVTTANGYSYVNSATRTRIAQGTYKYGAWIKTDGVTGAGAHIDPLFYDASNKLVGSDHKVYASKGTHDWEYVEFVFATPAGATQVEMHLRLSGPGTAWFDDVTLVTPADTTTPVPPVRKDAYVDMLRSSRDYWRQHFPHYSNQAQICAIGLYQTNRGLKLLAPDLALSEDKARDYLYQSIGMVPYFGPEDADGNPTKPLGDSYYQVTKAGLTRELGYVGSYGEVIDWLVMMYESVTRGYQGQQAPELRDHMVMMTKARGKFRVVDVDKDHHRVSRIESVIGWRNEVYPGETAYASRTAWDSNPVMSAAVFKDPEIVGWTQEMIADGQLYPQLSLQAHHTWTRVGLNALRFLSRDWDDFQSLAARPGRIPTGADQPDFVLTDEENGCAAVKNGDELLFASLYFRSRQGVNNYARIHHVTPVDQRSATIRERSAGTTDATFTARDWVLWDYAINDPGASHIPPGGFPPPGDTLHQALEGDVYHLAPVPDDIPDPALGVHFDGVETMLVGRAPFYLCEYGDYLIAMNTTTDKTFTLPARPDFGPARDLATGKNVGAGHRPKLGPLSTLVLYRG
;
A
#
# COMPACT_ATOMS: atom_id res chain seq x y z
N MET A 1 27.11 -7.36 -43.36
CA MET A 1 27.48 -7.72 -44.76
C MET A 1 26.31 -8.43 -45.42
N PRO A 2 26.14 -8.29 -46.74
CA PRO A 2 24.88 -7.84 -47.36
C PRO A 2 24.17 -8.94 -48.18
N ASN A 3 22.89 -8.74 -48.52
CA ASN A 3 22.40 -8.75 -49.91
C ASN A 3 20.86 -8.67 -49.98
N THR A 4 20.38 -7.48 -50.37
CA THR A 4 19.21 -7.22 -51.25
C THR A 4 19.12 -8.24 -52.41
N PRO A 5 17.94 -8.53 -53.03
CA PRO A 5 17.16 -7.56 -53.82
C PRO A 5 15.61 -7.69 -53.70
N ARG A 6 14.83 -6.60 -53.62
CA ARG A 6 14.25 -5.77 -54.71
C ARG A 6 13.66 -6.52 -55.92
N ARG A 7 12.33 -6.47 -56.09
CA ARG A 7 11.58 -6.04 -57.30
C ARG A 7 10.10 -6.42 -57.10
N ARG A 8 9.16 -5.50 -56.84
CA ARG A 8 8.62 -4.43 -57.69
C ARG A 8 7.87 -4.93 -58.93
N ASP A 9 6.68 -4.35 -59.05
CA ASP A 9 5.85 -4.12 -60.22
C ASP A 9 4.83 -5.21 -60.57
N VAL A 10 3.54 -4.84 -60.60
CA VAL A 10 2.83 -4.53 -61.85
C VAL A 10 1.33 -4.26 -61.58
N LEU A 11 0.92 -3.00 -61.86
CA LEU A 11 -0.28 -2.55 -62.62
C LEU A 11 -1.69 -3.01 -62.17
N LYS A 12 -2.79 -2.27 -62.29
CA LYS A 12 -3.17 -0.86 -62.57
C LYS A 12 -4.65 -0.96 -63.02
N TYR A 13 -5.52 -0.05 -62.55
CA TYR A 13 -6.81 0.37 -63.15
C TYR A 13 -7.89 -0.73 -63.34
N ALA A 14 -9.19 -0.48 -63.38
CA ALA A 14 -10.06 0.68 -63.50
C ALA A 14 -11.38 0.32 -62.75
N GLY A 15 -12.22 1.24 -62.30
CA GLY A 15 -13.00 2.09 -63.18
C GLY A 15 -14.18 2.67 -62.40
N ALA A 16 -14.43 3.94 -62.66
CA ALA A 16 -15.43 4.79 -62.04
C ALA A 16 -16.83 4.59 -62.64
N THR A 17 -17.73 5.48 -62.18
CA THR A 17 -19.09 5.80 -62.64
C THR A 17 -20.20 5.08 -61.86
N GLY A 18 -21.21 5.74 -61.30
CA GLY A 18 -21.53 7.17 -61.29
C GLY A 18 -23.02 7.38 -61.01
N VAL A 19 -23.34 8.65 -60.80
CA VAL A 19 -24.64 9.32 -61.01
C VAL A 19 -25.57 9.44 -59.80
N ALA A 20 -25.91 10.71 -59.60
CA ALA A 20 -26.71 11.33 -58.56
C ALA A 20 -28.11 11.73 -59.07
N ALA A 21 -29.03 11.99 -58.13
CA ALA A 21 -30.11 12.99 -58.22
C ALA A 21 -30.74 13.13 -56.81
N ALA A 22 -30.52 14.20 -56.04
CA ALA A 22 -31.17 15.53 -56.07
C ALA A 22 -32.69 15.46 -55.75
N ALA A 23 -33.08 15.69 -54.48
CA ALA A 23 -33.63 16.94 -53.90
C ALA A 23 -35.19 16.92 -53.87
N ILE A 24 -35.90 17.30 -52.80
CA ILE A 24 -36.16 18.67 -52.28
C ILE A 24 -36.98 18.57 -50.96
N GLY A 25 -36.71 19.44 -49.97
CA GLY A 25 -37.77 20.19 -49.24
C GLY A 25 -38.17 19.82 -47.79
N LEU A 26 -37.56 20.49 -46.81
CA LEU A 26 -37.94 20.70 -45.37
C LEU A 26 -39.24 21.55 -45.21
N PRO A 27 -39.80 21.89 -44.00
CA PRO A 27 -39.37 21.66 -42.58
C PRO A 27 -40.49 21.25 -41.56
N MET A 28 -40.14 20.76 -40.35
CA MET A 28 -40.56 21.29 -39.01
C MET A 28 -40.12 20.40 -37.80
N ALA A 29 -39.93 21.08 -36.66
CA ALA A 29 -39.27 20.79 -35.35
C ALA A 29 -39.66 19.52 -34.54
N PRO A 30 -38.87 19.14 -33.49
CA PRO A 30 -38.55 17.75 -33.19
C PRO A 30 -39.52 17.08 -32.20
N THR A 31 -39.96 15.89 -32.59
CA THR A 31 -40.49 14.86 -31.68
C THR A 31 -39.41 13.80 -31.51
N ALA A 32 -39.28 13.27 -30.29
CA ALA A 32 -38.35 12.20 -29.96
C ALA A 32 -38.54 11.01 -30.91
N VAL A 33 -37.57 10.79 -31.79
CA VAL A 33 -37.61 9.71 -32.77
C VAL A 33 -37.15 8.44 -32.07
N ALA A 34 -38.09 7.53 -31.87
CA ALA A 34 -37.77 6.11 -31.78
C ALA A 34 -37.08 5.72 -33.08
N ALA A 35 -35.80 5.34 -33.00
CA ALA A 35 -35.08 4.81 -34.14
C ALA A 35 -35.83 3.57 -34.67
N GLU A 36 -36.11 3.56 -35.97
CA GLU A 36 -36.58 2.35 -36.66
C GLU A 36 -35.56 1.21 -36.48
N PRO A 37 -36.03 -0.05 -36.42
CA PRO A 37 -35.16 -1.18 -36.18
C PRO A 37 -34.28 -1.41 -37.42
N ASP A 38 -33.01 -0.99 -37.33
CA ASP A 38 -32.01 -1.35 -38.32
C ASP A 38 -31.87 -2.87 -38.34
N ALA A 39 -32.10 -3.45 -39.51
CA ALA A 39 -32.12 -4.88 -39.73
C ALA A 39 -30.72 -5.47 -39.47
N SER A 40 -30.63 -6.36 -38.48
CA SER A 40 -29.51 -7.29 -38.25
C SER A 40 -28.11 -6.66 -38.06
N ARG A 41 -27.76 -6.34 -36.81
CA ARG A 41 -26.37 -6.14 -36.40
C ARG A 41 -25.60 -7.48 -36.45
N ALA A 42 -24.99 -7.77 -37.59
CA ALA A 42 -24.01 -8.85 -37.70
C ALA A 42 -22.79 -8.56 -36.80
N ARG A 43 -22.41 -9.50 -35.92
CA ARG A 43 -21.18 -9.43 -35.10
C ARG A 43 -19.93 -9.50 -36.00
N GLY A 44 -18.85 -8.86 -35.57
CA GLY A 44 -17.60 -8.85 -36.34
C GLY A 44 -17.65 -7.92 -37.55
N ARG A 45 -18.37 -6.78 -37.45
CA ARG A 45 -18.20 -5.70 -38.42
C ARG A 45 -16.72 -5.34 -38.50
N ALA A 46 -16.22 -5.18 -39.72
CA ALA A 46 -14.86 -4.71 -39.92
C ALA A 46 -14.64 -3.39 -39.16
N PRO A 47 -13.42 -3.14 -38.65
CA PRO A 47 -13.07 -1.83 -38.13
C PRO A 47 -13.49 -0.73 -39.11
N LEU A 48 -13.91 0.42 -38.58
CA LEU A 48 -14.13 1.63 -39.38
C LEU A 48 -12.81 2.04 -40.05
N ASP A 49 -11.72 1.93 -39.30
CA ASP A 49 -10.37 2.19 -39.80
C ASP A 49 -9.31 1.32 -39.12
N VAL A 50 -8.15 1.18 -39.78
CA VAL A 50 -6.99 0.45 -39.27
C VAL A 50 -5.70 1.17 -39.62
N VAL A 51 -5.05 1.75 -38.60
CA VAL A 51 -3.71 2.30 -38.72
C VAL A 51 -2.70 1.20 -38.40
N VAL A 52 -1.80 0.90 -39.34
CA VAL A 52 -0.68 -0.02 -39.16
C VAL A 52 0.59 0.79 -38.99
N PHE A 53 1.06 0.88 -37.75
CA PHE A 53 2.24 1.69 -37.43
C PHE A 53 3.52 0.99 -37.90
N GLY A 54 4.41 1.78 -38.49
CA GLY A 54 5.62 1.30 -39.14
C GLY A 54 5.39 0.73 -40.55
N ASP A 55 4.19 0.85 -41.11
CA ASP A 55 3.88 0.54 -42.50
C ASP A 55 3.68 1.85 -43.30
N ALA A 56 4.56 2.10 -44.27
CA ALA A 56 4.60 3.40 -44.95
C ALA A 56 3.32 3.72 -45.74
N ASP A 57 2.64 2.72 -46.29
CA ASP A 57 1.42 2.91 -47.08
C ASP A 57 0.24 3.25 -46.15
N SER A 58 0.09 2.51 -45.05
CA SER A 58 -0.91 2.81 -44.02
C SER A 58 -0.65 4.18 -43.39
N GLU A 59 0.58 4.49 -42.99
CA GLU A 59 0.92 5.79 -42.39
C GLU A 59 0.64 6.96 -43.35
N THR A 60 0.95 6.80 -44.63
CA THR A 60 0.63 7.82 -45.64
C THR A 60 -0.89 7.98 -45.82
N ALA A 61 -1.64 6.88 -45.83
CA ALA A 61 -3.10 6.92 -45.98
C ALA A 61 -3.82 7.64 -44.83
N HIS A 62 -3.22 7.66 -43.64
CA HIS A 62 -3.75 8.34 -42.45
C HIS A 62 -3.08 9.69 -42.15
N GLU A 63 -2.29 10.23 -43.10
CA GLU A 63 -1.57 11.50 -42.94
C GLU A 63 -0.70 11.54 -41.66
N LEU A 64 -0.09 10.40 -41.33
CA LEU A 64 0.61 10.25 -40.06
C LEU A 64 1.86 11.14 -39.99
N THR A 65 1.90 11.97 -38.95
CA THR A 65 3.06 12.76 -38.55
C THR A 65 3.64 12.17 -37.27
N ALA A 66 4.88 11.70 -37.35
CA ALA A 66 5.62 11.16 -36.22
C ALA A 66 6.68 12.16 -35.73
N THR A 67 6.74 12.39 -34.41
CA THR A 67 7.76 13.21 -33.76
C THR A 67 8.49 12.38 -32.73
N LEU A 68 9.83 12.40 -32.74
CA LEU A 68 10.68 11.56 -31.86
C LEU A 68 10.22 10.09 -31.86
N SER A 69 10.13 9.48 -33.04
CA SER A 69 9.66 8.09 -33.16
C SER A 69 10.45 7.31 -34.18
N ASP A 70 10.75 6.05 -33.83
CA ASP A 70 11.44 5.10 -34.70
C ASP A 70 10.48 3.98 -35.14
N THR A 71 10.68 3.50 -36.36
CA THR A 71 10.07 2.24 -36.82
C THR A 71 10.95 1.07 -36.38
N VAL A 72 10.36 0.09 -35.70
CA VAL A 72 11.07 -1.10 -35.19
C VAL A 72 10.43 -2.38 -35.71
N THR A 73 11.20 -3.47 -35.69
CA THR A 73 10.66 -4.83 -35.84
C THR A 73 10.41 -5.38 -34.45
N GLY A 74 9.14 -5.50 -34.07
CA GLY A 74 8.71 -5.93 -32.75
C GLY A 74 8.30 -7.41 -32.69
N GLY A 75 7.39 -7.71 -31.76
CA GLY A 75 6.83 -9.02 -31.51
C GLY A 75 6.39 -9.74 -32.79
N LEU A 76 6.81 -11.01 -32.91
CA LEU A 76 6.57 -11.87 -34.07
C LEU A 76 7.05 -11.28 -35.41
N GLY A 77 8.05 -10.40 -35.38
CA GLY A 77 8.60 -9.78 -36.58
C GLY A 77 7.70 -8.72 -37.21
N GLN A 78 6.68 -8.23 -36.50
CA GLN A 78 5.78 -7.20 -37.03
C GLN A 78 6.38 -5.80 -36.90
N SER A 79 6.09 -4.94 -37.88
CA SER A 79 6.45 -3.52 -37.78
C SER A 79 5.66 -2.84 -36.66
N ALA A 80 6.31 -1.90 -35.97
CA ALA A 80 5.72 -1.05 -34.95
C ALA A 80 6.42 0.32 -34.91
N ARG A 81 5.79 1.29 -34.25
CA ARG A 81 6.41 2.56 -33.86
C ARG A 81 6.74 2.54 -32.37
N VAL A 82 7.89 3.10 -31.99
CA VAL A 82 8.24 3.44 -30.60
C VAL A 82 8.39 4.95 -30.47
N LEU A 83 8.04 5.50 -29.32
CA LEU A 83 8.15 6.94 -29.03
C LEU A 83 9.34 7.17 -28.10
N ASN A 84 10.24 8.05 -28.51
CA ASN A 84 11.52 8.29 -27.87
C ASN A 84 11.44 9.48 -26.88
N PRO A 85 12.26 9.46 -25.82
CA PRO A 85 12.40 10.61 -24.94
C PRO A 85 13.05 11.80 -25.67
N THR A 86 12.82 13.02 -25.15
CA THR A 86 13.52 14.23 -25.59
C THR A 86 15.01 14.20 -25.18
N SER A 87 15.83 15.09 -25.75
CA SER A 87 17.22 15.30 -25.33
C SER A 87 17.44 16.80 -25.02
N PRO A 88 17.55 17.21 -23.74
CA PRO A 88 17.50 16.39 -22.53
C PRO A 88 16.12 15.77 -22.27
N ALA A 89 16.07 14.69 -21.49
CA ALA A 89 14.83 14.00 -21.13
C ALA A 89 13.88 14.92 -20.34
N THR A 90 12.59 14.86 -20.66
CA THR A 90 11.51 15.60 -19.99
C THR A 90 10.37 14.64 -19.63
N PHE A 91 9.28 15.15 -19.04
CA PHE A 91 8.07 14.35 -18.81
C PHE A 91 7.47 13.82 -20.12
N TRP A 92 7.45 14.65 -21.17
CA TRP A 92 6.92 14.27 -22.48
C TRP A 92 7.97 13.59 -23.37
N GLY A 93 7.53 12.63 -24.17
CA GLY A 93 8.31 12.02 -25.24
C GLY A 93 7.73 12.31 -26.62
N GLY A 94 7.90 11.37 -27.54
CA GLY A 94 7.41 11.46 -28.90
C GLY A 94 5.89 11.40 -29.06
N THR A 95 5.44 11.66 -30.28
CA THR A 95 4.03 11.66 -30.67
C THR A 95 3.80 10.98 -32.02
N LEU A 96 2.61 10.42 -32.18
CA LEU A 96 2.05 9.97 -33.46
C LEU A 96 0.72 10.69 -33.65
N LYS A 97 0.64 11.60 -34.63
CA LYS A 97 -0.59 12.30 -34.98
C LYS A 97 -1.07 11.82 -36.34
N PHE A 98 -2.32 11.42 -36.45
CA PHE A 98 -2.86 10.79 -37.67
C PHE A 98 -4.39 10.91 -37.69
N ASP A 99 -4.96 10.83 -38.88
CA ASP A 99 -6.40 10.94 -39.08
C ASP A 99 -7.03 9.56 -39.23
N VAL A 100 -8.20 9.35 -38.62
CA VAL A 100 -8.93 8.07 -38.68
C VAL A 100 -10.41 8.28 -38.94
N ALA A 101 -11.02 7.31 -39.62
CA ALA A 101 -12.47 7.26 -39.77
C ALA A 101 -13.17 7.04 -38.42
N VAL A 102 -14.29 7.73 -38.21
CA VAL A 102 -15.14 7.61 -37.01
C VAL A 102 -16.61 7.51 -37.40
N CYS A 103 -17.44 7.08 -36.45
CA CYS A 103 -18.88 7.10 -36.66
C CYS A 103 -19.45 8.47 -36.24
N PRO A 104 -20.19 9.17 -37.10
CA PRO A 104 -20.78 10.47 -36.79
C PRO A 104 -21.93 10.38 -35.76
N THR A 105 -22.39 9.17 -35.43
CA THR A 105 -23.49 8.92 -34.49
C THR A 105 -23.14 7.83 -33.49
N GLY A 106 -23.47 8.06 -32.22
CA GLY A 106 -23.12 7.15 -31.13
C GLY A 106 -21.62 7.12 -30.83
N THR A 107 -21.21 6.14 -30.03
CA THR A 107 -19.83 6.03 -29.56
C THR A 107 -18.92 5.39 -30.61
N THR A 108 -17.83 6.08 -30.93
CA THR A 108 -16.67 5.47 -31.58
C THR A 108 -15.68 5.03 -30.50
N TYR A 109 -15.24 3.78 -30.59
CA TYR A 109 -14.18 3.21 -29.76
C TYR A 109 -12.86 3.20 -30.51
N VAL A 110 -11.78 3.40 -29.76
CA VAL A 110 -10.39 3.25 -30.20
C VAL A 110 -9.81 2.04 -29.51
N THR A 111 -9.29 1.07 -30.27
CA THR A 111 -8.54 -0.05 -29.73
C THR A 111 -7.08 0.02 -30.16
N VAL A 112 -6.14 -0.11 -29.23
CA VAL A 112 -4.71 -0.27 -29.51
C VAL A 112 -4.28 -1.73 -29.35
N ARG A 113 -3.36 -2.17 -30.21
CA ARG A 113 -2.73 -3.50 -30.14
C ARG A 113 -1.26 -3.37 -29.75
N LEU A 114 -0.88 -4.04 -28.67
CA LEU A 114 0.41 -3.90 -27.99
C LEU A 114 1.02 -5.27 -27.67
N TRP A 115 2.36 -5.32 -27.56
CA TRP A 115 3.08 -6.55 -27.27
C TRP A 115 3.23 -6.80 -25.77
N GLY A 116 2.94 -8.03 -25.34
CA GLY A 116 2.86 -8.40 -23.93
C GLY A 116 4.19 -8.68 -23.24
N ASP A 117 5.29 -8.90 -23.97
CA ASP A 117 6.63 -9.08 -23.36
C ASP A 117 7.33 -7.76 -23.04
N ASP A 118 6.78 -6.61 -23.43
CA ASP A 118 7.39 -5.32 -23.11
C ASP A 118 7.04 -4.95 -21.65
N TYR A 119 8.05 -4.86 -20.79
CA TYR A 119 7.96 -4.50 -19.36
C TYR A 119 9.21 -3.75 -18.88
N ASP A 120 9.12 -3.11 -17.72
CA ASP A 120 10.26 -2.47 -17.05
C ASP A 120 11.04 -3.48 -16.19
N ASN A 121 12.29 -3.76 -16.53
CA ASN A 121 13.13 -4.72 -15.80
C ASN A 121 14.03 -4.09 -14.72
N THR A 122 13.81 -2.83 -14.37
CA THR A 122 14.64 -2.11 -13.37
C THR A 122 14.23 -2.38 -11.92
N SER A 123 13.08 -3.02 -11.71
CA SER A 123 12.56 -3.41 -10.40
C SER A 123 11.78 -4.72 -10.51
N GLU A 124 11.81 -5.53 -9.45
CA GLU A 124 10.93 -6.70 -9.28
C GLU A 124 9.68 -6.36 -8.45
N GLU A 125 9.65 -5.18 -7.80
CA GLU A 125 8.48 -4.66 -7.10
C GLU A 125 7.57 -3.89 -8.07
N ALA A 126 6.28 -4.24 -8.03
CA ALA A 126 5.23 -3.61 -8.82
C ALA A 126 5.17 -2.10 -8.58
N ALA A 127 4.96 -1.34 -9.66
CA ALA A 127 4.94 0.12 -9.62
C ALA A 127 6.21 0.77 -9.02
N SER A 128 7.37 0.11 -9.03
CA SER A 128 8.63 0.67 -8.50
C SER A 128 9.72 0.85 -9.57
N GLY A 129 9.44 0.52 -10.83
CA GLY A 129 10.39 0.68 -11.93
C GLY A 129 10.77 2.13 -12.25
N THR A 130 12.00 2.32 -12.75
CA THR A 130 12.56 3.63 -13.15
C THR A 130 12.37 3.95 -14.63
N ASN A 131 12.02 2.97 -15.45
CA ASN A 131 11.76 3.11 -16.89
C ASN A 131 10.26 3.04 -17.24
N MET A 132 9.39 3.12 -16.23
CA MET A 132 7.95 3.18 -16.42
C MET A 132 7.55 4.44 -17.20
N TRP A 133 6.75 4.28 -18.24
CA TRP A 133 6.15 5.34 -19.04
C TRP A 133 4.67 5.02 -19.30
N ARG A 134 3.93 5.98 -19.86
CA ARG A 134 2.52 5.86 -20.25
C ARG A 134 2.31 6.31 -21.69
N LEU A 135 1.25 5.82 -22.33
CA LEU A 135 0.76 6.30 -23.62
C LEU A 135 -0.61 6.97 -23.43
N GLN A 136 -0.71 8.24 -23.78
CA GLN A 136 -1.93 9.03 -23.64
C GLN A 136 -2.56 9.30 -25.01
N LEU A 137 -3.89 9.16 -25.09
CA LEU A 137 -4.67 9.46 -26.30
C LEU A 137 -5.16 10.91 -26.26
N PHE A 138 -5.13 11.56 -27.42
CA PHE A 138 -5.73 12.85 -27.71
C PHE A 138 -6.63 12.73 -28.94
N CYS A 139 -7.72 13.51 -28.97
CA CYS A 139 -8.62 13.65 -30.10
C CYS A 139 -8.83 15.14 -30.35
N GLU A 140 -8.57 15.61 -31.58
CA GLU A 140 -8.69 17.02 -31.95
C GLU A 140 -7.93 17.97 -30.99
N GLY A 141 -6.75 17.54 -30.51
CA GLY A 141 -5.90 18.29 -29.58
C GLY A 141 -6.35 18.26 -28.10
N LYS A 142 -7.47 17.60 -27.77
CA LYS A 142 -7.92 17.42 -26.39
C LYS A 142 -7.58 16.02 -25.87
N GLN A 143 -7.14 15.91 -24.62
CA GLN A 143 -6.83 14.64 -23.99
C GLN A 143 -8.08 13.79 -23.79
N VAL A 144 -8.03 12.51 -24.17
CA VAL A 144 -9.11 11.55 -23.91
C VAL A 144 -8.84 10.84 -22.60
N GLY A 145 -9.64 11.13 -21.58
CA GLY A 145 -9.45 10.56 -20.25
C GLY A 145 -8.42 11.30 -19.42
N TYR A 146 -7.99 10.72 -18.31
CA TYR A 146 -7.11 11.37 -17.34
C TYR A 146 -5.74 10.71 -17.33
N GLU A 147 -4.71 11.48 -17.00
CA GLU A 147 -3.33 11.00 -16.92
C GLU A 147 -3.15 9.96 -15.80
N ASP A 148 -3.92 10.09 -14.71
CA ASP A 148 -3.93 9.23 -13.53
C ASP A 148 -5.36 9.11 -12.99
N GLN A 149 -5.66 7.96 -12.37
CA GLN A 149 -6.91 7.74 -11.63
C GLN A 149 -8.22 8.07 -12.36
N GLY A 150 -8.27 8.14 -13.69
CA GLY A 150 -9.45 8.54 -14.47
C GLY A 150 -10.52 7.48 -14.70
N ALA A 151 -11.76 7.89 -15.04
CA ALA A 151 -12.80 6.96 -15.52
C ALA A 151 -12.49 6.37 -16.91
N VAL A 152 -11.73 7.11 -17.72
CA VAL A 152 -11.11 6.67 -18.96
C VAL A 152 -9.60 6.79 -18.74
N ASP A 153 -8.89 5.66 -18.79
CA ASP A 153 -7.46 5.55 -18.53
C ASP A 153 -6.62 5.95 -19.76
N SER A 154 -5.30 6.07 -19.56
CA SER A 154 -4.29 6.08 -20.63
C SER A 154 -4.39 4.82 -21.52
N LEU A 155 -3.94 4.94 -22.78
CA LEU A 155 -3.88 3.82 -23.73
C LEU A 155 -2.97 2.68 -23.27
N ASP A 156 -1.94 3.00 -22.49
CA ASP A 156 -1.10 2.01 -21.84
C ASP A 156 -0.37 2.60 -20.64
N ILE A 157 -0.11 1.73 -19.66
CA ILE A 157 0.70 2.01 -18.48
C ILE A 157 1.68 0.84 -18.35
N LEU A 158 2.99 1.11 -18.45
CA LEU A 158 4.02 0.09 -18.30
C LEU A 158 4.26 -0.21 -16.82
N ASP A 159 4.37 -1.49 -16.49
CA ASP A 159 4.84 -1.97 -15.17
C ASP A 159 6.01 -2.96 -15.32
N THR A 160 6.42 -3.52 -14.20
CA THR A 160 7.63 -4.31 -13.97
C THR A 160 7.51 -5.79 -14.32
N ALA A 161 6.33 -6.21 -14.81
CA ALA A 161 6.08 -7.57 -15.26
C ALA A 161 5.46 -7.57 -16.66
N PRO A 162 5.78 -8.57 -17.50
CA PRO A 162 5.15 -8.70 -18.81
C PRO A 162 3.66 -8.98 -18.65
N ARG A 163 2.84 -8.20 -19.36
CA ARG A 163 1.39 -8.26 -19.25
C ARG A 163 0.80 -9.54 -19.81
N ARG A 164 1.34 -10.02 -20.93
CA ARG A 164 0.85 -11.23 -21.61
C ARG A 164 1.98 -11.89 -22.41
N PRO A 165 2.85 -12.70 -21.77
CA PRO A 165 4.04 -13.21 -22.43
C PRO A 165 3.76 -13.94 -23.75
N GLY A 166 4.59 -13.69 -24.76
CA GLY A 166 4.55 -14.29 -26.10
C GLY A 166 3.35 -13.92 -26.98
N ARG A 167 2.50 -12.96 -26.55
CA ARG A 167 1.22 -12.63 -27.20
C ARG A 167 0.95 -11.13 -27.26
N PHE A 168 0.08 -10.75 -28.17
CA PHE A 168 -0.51 -9.41 -28.19
C PHE A 168 -1.65 -9.29 -27.18
N PHE A 169 -1.87 -8.07 -26.69
CA PHE A 169 -3.08 -7.70 -25.95
C PHE A 169 -3.71 -6.45 -26.57
N PHE A 170 -4.97 -6.22 -26.21
CA PHE A 170 -5.77 -5.12 -26.73
C PHE A 170 -6.26 -4.22 -25.60
N HIS A 171 -6.23 -2.91 -25.82
CA HIS A 171 -6.88 -1.96 -24.93
C HIS A 171 -7.86 -1.07 -25.69
N THR A 172 -9.13 -1.06 -25.29
CA THR A 172 -10.21 -0.28 -25.90
C THR A 172 -10.63 0.90 -25.02
N LEU A 173 -10.71 2.09 -25.60
CA LEU A 173 -11.21 3.31 -24.97
C LEU A 173 -12.35 3.93 -25.79
N PRO A 174 -13.35 4.57 -25.15
CA PRO A 174 -14.39 5.32 -25.86
C PRO A 174 -13.90 6.73 -26.19
N LEU A 175 -14.16 7.21 -27.40
CA LEU A 175 -14.11 8.64 -27.69
C LEU A 175 -15.38 9.31 -27.14
N PRO A 176 -15.28 10.50 -26.52
CA PRO A 176 -16.48 11.26 -26.15
C PRO A 176 -17.31 11.58 -27.40
N GLU A 177 -18.61 11.28 -27.39
CA GLU A 177 -19.45 11.34 -28.60
C GLU A 177 -19.47 12.74 -29.23
N LYS A 178 -19.37 13.80 -28.43
CA LYS A 178 -19.30 15.19 -28.93
C LYS A 178 -18.06 15.46 -29.79
N MET A 179 -17.00 14.66 -29.66
CA MET A 179 -15.78 14.82 -30.46
C MET A 179 -15.96 14.31 -31.88
N THR A 180 -16.80 13.28 -32.07
CA THR A 180 -17.08 12.62 -33.35
C THR A 180 -18.43 12.99 -33.95
N ALA A 181 -19.34 13.61 -33.19
CA ALA A 181 -20.68 13.96 -33.63
C ALA A 181 -20.68 14.74 -34.96
N GLY A 182 -21.34 14.19 -35.97
CA GLY A 182 -21.45 14.80 -37.31
C GLY A 182 -20.16 14.79 -38.13
N LYS A 183 -19.12 14.06 -37.70
CA LYS A 183 -17.84 13.91 -38.41
C LYS A 183 -17.65 12.47 -38.84
N ASP A 184 -17.09 12.28 -40.04
CA ASP A 184 -16.69 10.96 -40.54
C ASP A 184 -15.19 10.69 -40.33
N LYS A 185 -14.40 11.72 -40.01
CA LYS A 185 -12.95 11.65 -39.73
C LYS A 185 -12.60 12.59 -38.57
N VAL A 186 -11.67 12.17 -37.72
CA VAL A 186 -11.04 13.03 -36.70
C VAL A 186 -9.53 12.82 -36.69
N THR A 187 -8.81 13.79 -36.17
CA THR A 187 -7.38 13.64 -35.87
C THR A 187 -7.19 13.07 -34.47
N LEU A 188 -6.48 11.94 -34.38
CA LEU A 188 -5.99 11.39 -33.13
C LEU A 188 -4.50 11.68 -32.95
N GLU A 189 -4.06 11.75 -31.69
CA GLU A 189 -2.65 11.77 -31.34
C GLU A 189 -2.39 10.79 -30.19
N ILE A 190 -1.36 9.97 -30.34
CA ILE A 190 -0.77 9.19 -29.25
C ILE A 190 0.49 9.91 -28.80
N ARG A 191 0.58 10.24 -27.50
CA ARG A 191 1.75 10.89 -26.91
C ARG A 191 2.32 10.02 -25.80
N SER A 192 3.63 9.81 -25.78
CA SER A 192 4.29 9.13 -24.66
C SER A 192 4.65 10.11 -23.56
N MET A 193 4.56 9.65 -22.31
CA MET A 193 4.94 10.43 -21.13
C MET A 193 5.61 9.55 -20.08
N GLY A 194 6.37 10.17 -19.18
CA GLY A 194 7.03 9.48 -18.08
C GLY A 194 6.03 8.98 -17.04
N ARG A 195 6.55 8.29 -16.02
CA ARG A 195 5.76 7.78 -14.91
C ARG A 195 5.09 8.91 -14.12
N ILE A 196 3.87 8.65 -13.67
CA ILE A 196 3.20 9.41 -12.62
C ILE A 196 3.38 8.68 -11.28
N TRP A 197 3.78 9.41 -10.25
CA TRP A 197 3.81 8.92 -8.87
C TRP A 197 2.66 9.55 -8.08
N SER A 198 1.53 8.86 -8.00
CA SER A 198 0.26 9.37 -7.47
C SER A 198 0.30 9.89 -6.02
N TYR A 199 1.38 9.67 -5.26
CA TYR A 199 1.57 10.20 -3.91
C TYR A 199 2.40 11.51 -3.87
N GLY A 200 2.79 12.04 -5.04
CA GLY A 200 3.55 13.28 -5.12
C GLY A 200 2.80 14.44 -4.48
N GLN A 201 3.45 15.17 -3.57
CA GLN A 201 2.87 16.33 -2.90
C GLN A 201 3.12 17.64 -3.68
N ASP A 202 3.83 17.56 -4.80
CA ASP A 202 4.08 18.65 -5.72
C ASP A 202 4.31 18.12 -7.15
N ALA A 203 4.25 19.01 -8.14
CA ALA A 203 4.41 18.65 -9.55
C ALA A 203 5.74 17.93 -9.89
N SER A 204 6.83 18.24 -9.19
CA SER A 204 8.15 17.65 -9.44
C SER A 204 8.27 16.22 -8.92
N GLN A 205 7.50 15.90 -7.87
CA GLN A 205 7.36 14.56 -7.33
C GLN A 205 6.43 13.70 -8.18
N LEU A 206 5.31 14.28 -8.59
CA LEU A 206 4.25 13.63 -9.36
C LEU A 206 4.73 13.22 -10.76
N TYR A 207 5.31 14.16 -11.51
CA TYR A 207 5.69 13.96 -12.92
C TYR A 207 7.15 13.56 -13.06
N ARG A 208 7.40 12.27 -13.36
CA ARG A 208 8.75 11.75 -13.61
C ARG A 208 9.12 11.87 -15.08
N THR A 209 10.39 12.10 -15.36
CA THR A 209 10.92 12.15 -16.74
C THR A 209 10.80 10.81 -17.45
N MET A 210 10.43 10.81 -18.72
CA MET A 210 10.59 9.66 -19.61
C MET A 210 12.07 9.54 -20.03
N THR A 211 12.72 8.44 -19.68
CA THR A 211 14.16 8.22 -19.94
C THR A 211 14.44 7.12 -20.96
N THR A 212 13.44 6.31 -21.30
CA THR A 212 13.55 5.21 -22.26
C THR A 212 12.45 5.32 -23.32
N PRO A 213 12.63 4.70 -24.50
CA PRO A 213 11.55 4.59 -25.49
C PRO A 213 10.30 3.89 -24.93
N SER A 214 9.14 4.22 -25.50
CA SER A 214 7.88 3.52 -25.23
C SER A 214 7.93 2.06 -25.75
N ARG A 215 6.95 1.23 -25.35
CA ARG A 215 6.74 -0.07 -26.01
C ARG A 215 6.33 0.13 -27.47
N GLY A 216 6.44 -0.95 -28.24
CA GLY A 216 5.98 -0.96 -29.62
C GLY A 216 4.47 -0.74 -29.73
N ILE A 217 4.06 0.27 -30.51
CA ILE A 217 2.69 0.53 -30.91
C ILE A 217 2.51 -0.07 -32.31
N TYR A 218 1.67 -1.10 -32.45
CA TYR A 218 1.60 -1.88 -33.69
C TYR A 218 0.44 -1.44 -34.57
N ARG A 219 -0.76 -1.36 -33.97
CA ARG A 219 -1.98 -0.98 -34.67
C ARG A 219 -2.92 -0.20 -33.78
N LEU A 220 -3.73 0.63 -34.41
CA LEU A 220 -4.90 1.26 -33.83
C LEU A 220 -6.11 1.04 -34.74
N TYR A 221 -7.25 0.77 -34.11
CA TYR A 221 -8.51 0.51 -34.79
C TYR A 221 -9.57 1.46 -34.27
N THR A 222 -10.42 1.95 -35.16
CA THR A 222 -11.69 2.59 -34.78
C THR A 222 -12.86 1.66 -35.08
N HIS A 223 -13.85 1.60 -34.18
CA HIS A 223 -15.04 0.74 -34.34
C HIS A 223 -16.21 1.23 -33.49
N THR A 224 -17.42 0.70 -33.72
CA THR A 224 -18.65 1.10 -32.99
C THR A 224 -19.10 0.09 -31.95
N GLU A 225 -18.51 -1.11 -31.93
CA GLU A 225 -18.90 -2.18 -31.00
C GLU A 225 -18.04 -2.14 -29.72
N PRO A 226 -18.63 -2.28 -28.51
CA PRO A 226 -17.85 -2.33 -27.27
C PRO A 226 -16.82 -3.46 -27.22
N TYR A 227 -17.12 -4.60 -27.86
CA TYR A 227 -16.22 -5.74 -27.97
C TYR A 227 -15.45 -5.70 -29.29
N PHE A 228 -14.14 -5.51 -29.20
CA PHE A 228 -13.27 -5.52 -30.36
C PHE A 228 -12.89 -6.96 -30.77
N VAL A 229 -13.15 -7.28 -32.05
CA VAL A 229 -12.72 -8.52 -32.70
C VAL A 229 -11.57 -8.19 -33.67
N PRO A 230 -10.36 -8.72 -33.45
CA PRO A 230 -9.27 -8.54 -34.39
C PRO A 230 -9.63 -9.05 -35.80
N PRO A 231 -9.26 -8.34 -36.88
CA PRO A 231 -9.46 -8.81 -38.24
C PRO A 231 -8.93 -10.23 -38.47
N LYS A 232 -9.65 -11.02 -39.27
CA LYS A 232 -9.29 -12.41 -39.57
C LYS A 232 -7.89 -12.48 -40.20
N GLY A 233 -7.06 -13.39 -39.68
CA GLY A 233 -5.70 -13.63 -40.16
C GLY A 233 -4.63 -12.78 -39.48
N GLU A 234 -5.02 -11.87 -38.57
CA GLU A 234 -4.07 -11.14 -37.77
C GLU A 234 -3.34 -12.06 -36.78
N VAL A 235 -2.00 -12.02 -36.80
CA VAL A 235 -1.16 -12.90 -35.96
C VAL A 235 -1.26 -12.45 -34.49
N GLN A 236 -1.65 -13.32 -33.56
CA GLN A 236 -1.81 -12.96 -32.14
C GLN A 236 -0.65 -13.41 -31.23
N GLY A 237 0.19 -14.33 -31.70
CA GLY A 237 1.18 -15.03 -30.85
C GLY A 237 0.59 -16.30 -30.26
N THR A 238 1.36 -16.98 -29.42
CA THR A 238 0.95 -18.24 -28.78
C THR A 238 1.41 -18.24 -27.34
N ALA A 239 0.56 -18.75 -26.46
CA ALA A 239 0.89 -18.92 -25.05
C ALA A 239 2.19 -19.74 -24.91
N PRO A 240 3.19 -19.25 -24.15
CA PRO A 240 4.30 -20.10 -23.76
C PRO A 240 3.79 -21.34 -23.02
N THR A 241 4.50 -22.46 -23.18
CA THR A 241 4.20 -23.66 -22.38
C THR A 241 4.58 -23.39 -20.93
N ALA A 242 3.59 -23.39 -20.05
CA ALA A 242 3.81 -23.14 -18.63
C ALA A 242 4.64 -24.26 -18.00
N THR A 243 5.69 -23.88 -17.26
CA THR A 243 6.51 -24.78 -16.45
C THR A 243 6.42 -24.41 -14.97
N ALA A 244 6.75 -25.36 -14.08
CA ALA A 244 7.01 -25.02 -12.69
C ALA A 244 8.43 -24.45 -12.56
N ARG A 245 8.61 -23.47 -11.67
CA ARG A 245 9.94 -22.91 -11.37
C ARG A 245 10.71 -23.88 -10.45
N THR A 246 12.02 -23.98 -10.67
CA THR A 246 12.95 -24.76 -9.83
C THR A 246 14.09 -23.88 -9.33
N GLY A 247 14.62 -24.17 -8.14
CA GLY A 247 15.69 -23.37 -7.52
C GLY A 247 15.16 -22.19 -6.70
N GLY A 248 16.07 -21.46 -6.05
CA GLY A 248 15.76 -20.33 -5.19
C GLY A 248 15.66 -20.69 -3.71
N GLU A 249 15.84 -21.96 -3.33
CA GLU A 249 15.79 -22.40 -1.93
C GLU A 249 16.81 -21.67 -1.03
N GLU A 250 17.92 -21.18 -1.60
CA GLU A 250 18.96 -20.44 -0.90
C GLU A 250 18.44 -19.17 -0.18
N VAL A 251 17.32 -18.61 -0.64
CA VAL A 251 16.70 -17.45 0.00
C VAL A 251 16.29 -17.74 1.45
N LEU A 252 16.01 -19.00 1.80
CA LEU A 252 15.69 -19.41 3.17
C LEU A 252 16.89 -19.22 4.10
N ASP A 253 18.11 -19.50 3.62
CA ASP A 253 19.34 -19.28 4.36
C ASP A 253 19.62 -17.78 4.52
N ASP A 254 19.32 -16.96 3.50
CA ASP A 254 19.44 -15.51 3.58
C ASP A 254 18.47 -14.91 4.60
N ILE A 255 17.21 -15.35 4.62
CA ILE A 255 16.23 -14.93 5.63
C ILE A 255 16.73 -15.31 7.03
N LYS A 256 17.28 -16.53 7.20
CA LYS A 256 17.82 -16.97 8.49
C LYS A 256 19.01 -16.12 8.92
N ALA A 257 19.94 -15.84 8.01
CA ALA A 257 21.07 -14.97 8.28
C ALA A 257 20.63 -13.56 8.67
N ARG A 258 19.64 -13.01 7.95
CA ARG A 258 19.03 -11.71 8.25
C ARG A 258 18.38 -11.68 9.62
N VAL A 259 17.50 -12.62 9.93
CA VAL A 259 16.80 -12.68 11.22
C VAL A 259 17.79 -12.78 12.38
N LEU A 260 18.81 -13.64 12.28
CA LEU A 260 19.84 -13.74 13.32
C LEU A 260 20.64 -12.44 13.48
N LYS A 261 20.98 -11.77 12.37
CA LYS A 261 21.66 -10.47 12.39
C LYS A 261 20.80 -9.40 13.05
N ASP A 262 19.53 -9.30 12.67
CA ASP A 262 18.60 -8.31 13.21
C ASP A 262 18.37 -8.54 14.70
N GLN A 263 18.12 -9.78 15.12
CA GLN A 263 17.93 -10.14 16.53
C GLN A 263 19.18 -9.84 17.38
N ASN A 264 20.38 -10.15 16.88
CA ASN A 264 21.62 -9.78 17.56
C ASN A 264 21.78 -8.27 17.67
N ASN A 265 21.51 -7.51 16.59
CA ASN A 265 21.58 -6.05 16.61
C ASN A 265 20.59 -5.45 17.62
N LEU A 266 19.34 -5.90 17.62
CA LEU A 266 18.31 -5.44 18.56
C LEU A 266 18.69 -5.75 20.00
N LEU A 267 19.25 -6.94 20.27
CA LEU A 267 19.69 -7.34 21.60
C LEU A 267 20.93 -6.58 22.09
N THR A 268 21.85 -6.18 21.22
CA THR A 268 23.18 -5.72 21.63
C THR A 268 23.50 -4.27 21.27
N THR A 269 23.40 -3.91 19.98
CA THR A 269 23.98 -2.66 19.44
C THR A 269 22.97 -1.55 19.17
N ALA A 270 21.70 -1.89 18.91
CA ALA A 270 20.66 -0.90 18.67
C ALA A 270 20.47 0.02 19.90
N THR A 271 20.04 1.26 19.71
CA THR A 271 19.65 2.13 20.83
C THR A 271 18.20 1.82 21.19
N PRO A 272 17.89 1.26 22.39
CA PRO A 272 16.53 0.83 22.73
C PRO A 272 15.51 1.96 22.64
N ALA A 273 15.82 3.14 23.17
CA ALA A 273 14.92 4.30 23.15
C ALA A 273 14.58 4.82 21.74
N ALA A 274 15.32 4.40 20.71
CA ALA A 274 15.10 4.77 19.32
C ALA A 274 14.51 3.63 18.47
N MET A 275 14.18 2.48 19.09
CA MET A 275 13.53 1.38 18.38
C MET A 275 12.12 1.78 17.95
N ASP A 276 11.84 1.61 16.67
CA ASP A 276 10.47 1.69 16.15
C ASP A 276 9.60 0.53 16.69
N GLY A 277 8.29 0.59 16.45
CA GLY A 277 7.33 -0.37 16.97
C GLY A 277 7.53 -1.76 16.40
N TRP A 278 8.07 -1.87 15.20
CA TRP A 278 8.38 -3.14 14.54
C TRP A 278 9.62 -3.81 15.13
N ALA A 279 10.67 -3.03 15.40
CA ALA A 279 11.89 -3.46 16.08
C ALA A 279 11.60 -3.91 17.52
N MET A 280 10.81 -3.11 18.26
CA MET A 280 10.36 -3.45 19.62
C MET A 280 9.62 -4.79 19.64
N GLN A 281 8.66 -4.98 18.74
CA GLN A 281 7.94 -6.25 18.66
C GLN A 281 8.82 -7.40 18.19
N SER A 282 9.73 -7.16 17.24
CA SER A 282 10.67 -8.18 16.75
C SER A 282 11.55 -8.71 17.88
N LEU A 283 12.02 -7.85 18.79
CA LEU A 283 12.78 -8.28 19.96
C LEU A 283 11.91 -9.03 20.97
N ALA A 284 10.66 -8.61 21.18
CA ALA A 284 9.70 -9.29 22.06
C ALA A 284 9.34 -10.70 21.56
N GLU A 285 9.03 -10.85 20.26
CA GLU A 285 8.80 -12.17 19.66
C GLU A 285 10.08 -13.02 19.63
N GLY A 286 11.24 -12.38 19.45
CA GLY A 286 12.55 -13.02 19.56
C GLY A 286 12.82 -13.63 20.94
N TYR A 287 12.46 -12.93 22.02
CA TYR A 287 12.58 -13.46 23.38
C TYR A 287 11.80 -14.78 23.58
N LEU A 288 10.68 -14.95 22.87
CA LEU A 288 9.80 -16.10 22.97
C LEU A 288 10.20 -17.28 22.07
N TRP A 289 11.08 -17.08 21.09
CA TRP A 289 11.43 -18.09 20.09
C TRP A 289 12.84 -18.65 20.29
N SER A 290 12.96 -19.97 20.47
CA SER A 290 14.23 -20.65 20.76
C SER A 290 15.31 -20.55 19.68
N GLY A 291 14.94 -20.17 18.46
CA GLY A 291 15.89 -19.89 17.38
C GLY A 291 16.52 -18.50 17.43
N SER A 292 16.07 -17.61 18.32
CA SER A 292 16.60 -16.25 18.45
C SER A 292 17.77 -16.18 19.44
N PRO A 293 18.81 -15.38 19.16
CA PRO A 293 19.81 -14.97 20.14
C PRO A 293 19.24 -14.29 21.40
N ALA A 294 18.02 -13.74 21.34
CA ALA A 294 17.33 -13.10 22.45
C ALA A 294 16.53 -14.07 23.34
N TYR A 295 16.41 -15.34 22.94
CA TYR A 295 15.55 -16.31 23.61
C TYR A 295 15.83 -16.43 25.10
N GLY A 296 14.80 -16.19 25.93
CA GLY A 296 14.87 -16.32 27.38
C GLY A 296 15.83 -15.35 28.09
N LYS A 297 16.43 -14.39 27.38
CA LYS A 297 17.38 -13.43 27.96
C LYS A 297 16.66 -12.25 28.62
N PRO A 298 16.82 -12.02 29.95
CA PRO A 298 16.19 -10.91 30.64
C PRO A 298 16.50 -9.54 30.01
N GLU A 299 17.70 -9.38 29.45
CA GLU A 299 18.14 -8.16 28.79
C GLU A 299 17.27 -7.79 27.58
N ALA A 300 16.67 -8.78 26.90
CA ALA A 300 15.74 -8.51 25.81
C ALA A 300 14.47 -7.84 26.32
N VAL A 301 13.93 -8.31 27.45
CA VAL A 301 12.75 -7.71 28.10
C VAL A 301 13.07 -6.28 28.57
N ASP A 302 14.24 -6.08 29.17
CA ASP A 302 14.67 -4.76 29.63
C ASP A 302 14.77 -3.75 28.48
N ARG A 303 15.31 -4.18 27.34
CA ARG A 303 15.45 -3.34 26.14
C ARG A 303 14.10 -3.05 25.47
N VAL A 304 13.18 -4.00 25.47
CA VAL A 304 11.80 -3.77 25.02
C VAL A 304 11.12 -2.70 25.87
N LEU A 305 11.24 -2.78 27.20
CA LEU A 305 10.69 -1.75 28.10
C LEU A 305 11.37 -0.38 27.90
N GLN A 306 12.68 -0.34 27.69
CA GLN A 306 13.38 0.90 27.34
C GLN A 306 12.93 1.49 25.99
N ALA A 307 12.52 0.67 25.03
CA ALA A 307 11.91 1.15 23.79
C ALA A 307 10.54 1.78 24.01
N ILE A 308 9.71 1.18 24.88
CA ILE A 308 8.42 1.77 25.28
C ILE A 308 8.66 3.07 26.06
N ASP A 309 9.63 3.11 26.97
CA ASP A 309 10.04 4.32 27.70
C ASP A 309 10.46 5.43 26.72
N GLY A 310 11.33 5.13 25.76
CA GLY A 310 11.77 6.08 24.74
C GLY A 310 10.62 6.65 23.92
N ARG A 311 9.65 5.80 23.55
CA ARG A 311 8.44 6.24 22.84
C ARG A 311 7.54 7.14 23.70
N TYR A 312 7.37 6.81 24.98
CA TYR A 312 6.66 7.66 25.92
C TYR A 312 7.33 9.03 26.05
N MET A 313 8.66 9.06 26.21
CA MET A 313 9.43 10.30 26.31
C MET A 313 9.34 11.14 25.03
N ALA A 314 9.41 10.50 23.85
CA ALA A 314 9.23 11.18 22.57
C ALA A 314 7.83 11.79 22.45
N TRP A 315 6.78 11.06 22.83
CA TRP A 315 5.41 11.56 22.81
C TRP A 315 5.17 12.71 23.79
N LYS A 316 5.77 12.67 24.98
CA LYS A 316 5.69 13.80 25.92
C LYS A 316 6.45 15.03 25.45
N ALA A 317 7.48 14.85 24.63
CA ALA A 317 8.16 15.97 23.98
C ALA A 317 7.39 16.50 22.77
N ASP A 318 6.71 15.63 22.04
CA ASP A 318 5.95 15.95 20.83
C ASP A 318 4.68 15.10 20.73
N ALA A 319 3.53 15.74 20.91
CA ALA A 319 2.23 15.07 20.86
C ALA A 319 1.93 14.41 19.50
N THR A 320 2.57 14.87 18.42
CA THR A 320 2.37 14.32 17.07
C THR A 320 2.90 12.90 16.94
N VAL A 321 3.75 12.42 17.85
CA VAL A 321 4.22 11.02 17.87
C VAL A 321 3.04 10.03 17.96
N LEU A 322 1.93 10.42 18.57
CA LEU A 322 0.72 9.59 18.63
C LEU A 322 0.15 9.30 17.22
N THR A 323 0.18 10.28 16.32
CA THR A 323 -0.49 10.24 15.02
C THR A 323 0.45 10.08 13.83
N GLY A 324 1.71 10.51 13.98
CA GLY A 324 2.74 10.56 12.94
C GLY A 324 3.91 9.59 13.16
N SER A 325 3.81 8.63 14.08
CA SER A 325 4.88 7.63 14.28
C SER A 325 4.92 6.58 13.17
N ASP A 326 5.94 5.71 13.23
CA ASP A 326 6.11 4.52 12.39
C ASP A 326 4.92 3.54 12.39
N GLN A 327 4.02 3.67 13.36
CA GLN A 327 2.80 2.89 13.50
C GLN A 327 1.58 3.54 12.82
N GLN A 328 1.68 4.80 12.37
CA GLN A 328 0.64 5.57 11.70
C GLN A 328 -0.72 5.43 12.44
N TRP A 329 -1.75 4.94 11.75
CA TRP A 329 -3.10 4.76 12.29
C TRP A 329 -3.22 3.75 13.45
N GLN A 330 -2.19 2.94 13.75
CA GLN A 330 -2.22 2.07 14.93
C GLN A 330 -1.92 2.81 16.24
N GLY A 331 -1.42 4.04 16.17
CA GLY A 331 -0.98 4.81 17.34
C GLY A 331 0.03 4.05 18.20
N PHE A 332 -0.34 3.75 19.44
CA PHE A 332 0.49 2.97 20.38
C PHE A 332 0.04 1.49 20.49
N GLY A 333 -0.69 0.96 19.51
CA GLY A 333 -1.17 -0.42 19.47
C GLY A 333 -0.10 -1.45 19.81
N ARG A 334 1.08 -1.38 19.18
CA ARG A 334 2.15 -2.37 19.41
C ARG A 334 2.67 -2.37 20.83
N VAL A 335 2.58 -1.26 21.56
CA VAL A 335 2.91 -1.25 22.98
C VAL A 335 1.98 -2.19 23.73
N GLY A 336 0.67 -2.09 23.51
CA GLY A 336 -0.31 -2.98 24.11
C GLY A 336 -0.12 -4.44 23.69
N LEU A 337 0.19 -4.70 22.42
CA LEU A 337 0.49 -6.05 21.93
C LEU A 337 1.74 -6.64 22.61
N VAL A 338 2.83 -5.88 22.68
CA VAL A 338 4.10 -6.35 23.27
C VAL A 338 3.96 -6.60 24.77
N LEU A 339 3.22 -5.75 25.49
CA LEU A 339 2.87 -5.99 26.89
C LEU A 339 2.10 -7.31 27.05
N ALA A 340 1.14 -7.60 26.16
CA ALA A 340 0.42 -8.87 26.19
C ALA A 340 1.30 -10.08 25.84
N LEU A 341 2.24 -9.94 24.91
CA LEU A 341 3.18 -11.02 24.55
C LEU A 341 4.15 -11.34 25.69
N LEU A 342 4.64 -10.33 26.41
CA LEU A 342 5.67 -10.50 27.44
C LEU A 342 5.12 -10.49 28.86
N TRP A 343 3.80 -10.42 29.07
CA TRP A 343 3.17 -10.15 30.35
C TRP A 343 3.73 -10.98 31.52
N GLU A 344 3.91 -12.28 31.31
CA GLU A 344 4.41 -13.24 32.32
C GLU A 344 5.90 -13.03 32.67
N HIS A 345 6.59 -12.18 31.93
CA HIS A 345 8.03 -11.91 32.05
C HIS A 345 8.35 -10.47 32.49
N LEU A 346 7.34 -9.60 32.59
CA LEU A 346 7.55 -8.20 32.96
C LEU A 346 7.88 -8.04 34.44
N GLY A 347 7.09 -8.66 35.32
CA GLY A 347 7.29 -8.62 36.78
C GLY A 347 7.33 -7.20 37.37
N ASP A 348 8.21 -7.00 38.34
CA ASP A 348 8.45 -5.74 39.05
C ASP A 348 9.05 -4.62 38.17
N ARG A 349 9.50 -4.94 36.96
CA ARG A 349 10.00 -3.95 36.00
C ARG A 349 8.95 -2.91 35.61
N LEU A 350 7.66 -3.19 35.80
CA LEU A 350 6.59 -2.22 35.57
C LEU A 350 6.46 -1.19 36.70
N ASP A 351 6.98 -1.50 37.89
CA ASP A 351 6.97 -0.62 39.06
C ASP A 351 8.22 0.29 39.12
N THR A 352 9.13 0.16 38.15
CA THR A 352 10.29 1.06 38.01
C THR A 352 9.93 2.31 37.22
N GLN A 353 10.71 3.38 37.42
CA GLN A 353 10.58 4.62 36.65
C GLN A 353 10.91 4.43 35.16
N VAL A 354 10.27 5.23 34.31
CA VAL A 354 10.62 5.31 32.88
C VAL A 354 12.07 5.79 32.72
N THR A 355 12.80 5.11 31.83
CA THR A 355 14.17 5.50 31.48
C THR A 355 14.18 6.63 30.44
N GLY A 356 15.34 7.28 30.24
CA GLY A 356 15.49 8.32 29.21
C GLY A 356 14.90 9.69 29.56
N SER A 357 14.48 9.91 30.81
CA SER A 357 14.07 11.24 31.27
C SER A 357 15.21 12.25 31.16
N PRO A 358 14.95 13.47 30.64
CA PRO A 358 15.97 14.51 30.60
C PRO A 358 16.34 15.03 32.01
N TYR A 359 15.62 14.62 33.06
CA TYR A 359 15.85 15.03 34.45
C TYR A 359 16.59 13.97 35.28
N ALA A 360 17.01 12.86 34.67
CA ALA A 360 17.77 11.80 35.33
C ALA A 360 19.06 11.46 34.55
N ILE A 361 20.07 10.95 35.26
CA ILE A 361 21.29 10.44 34.63
C ILE A 361 20.96 9.14 33.91
N ALA A 362 21.31 9.04 32.62
CA ALA A 362 21.11 7.83 31.83
C ALA A 362 22.19 6.78 32.14
N ASN A 363 21.78 5.51 32.25
CA ASN A 363 22.66 4.36 32.51
C ASN A 363 23.66 4.59 33.67
N PRO A 364 23.21 5.02 34.87
CA PRO A 364 24.10 5.44 35.95
C PRO A 364 24.90 4.28 36.59
N GLY A 365 24.43 3.04 36.46
CA GLY A 365 25.15 1.83 36.89
C GLY A 365 25.82 1.06 35.73
N PHE A 366 25.87 1.64 34.52
CA PHE A 366 26.61 1.05 33.38
C PHE A 366 26.14 -0.34 32.89
N GLU A 367 24.94 -0.76 33.31
CA GLU A 367 24.35 -2.05 32.97
C GLU A 367 24.12 -2.26 31.47
N SER A 368 23.93 -1.18 30.69
CA SER A 368 23.76 -1.23 29.24
C SER A 368 25.02 -0.83 28.48
N GLY A 369 25.33 -1.52 27.38
CA GLY A 369 26.44 -1.18 26.46
C GLY A 369 27.18 -2.39 25.91
N GLY A 370 27.98 -2.17 24.85
CA GLY A 370 28.87 -3.18 24.28
C GLY A 370 30.24 -3.17 24.98
N ALA A 371 31.32 -2.96 24.21
CA ALA A 371 32.66 -2.77 24.76
C ALA A 371 32.78 -1.52 25.66
N THR A 372 31.90 -0.54 25.45
CA THR A 372 31.79 0.68 26.24
C THR A 372 30.35 0.86 26.73
N PRO A 373 30.13 1.54 27.88
CA PRO A 373 28.79 1.73 28.40
C PRO A 373 27.97 2.68 27.51
N ALA A 374 26.69 2.35 27.30
CA ALA A 374 25.75 3.21 26.58
C ALA A 374 25.50 4.51 27.36
N SER A 375 25.16 5.60 26.66
CA SER A 375 24.88 6.93 27.24
C SER A 375 26.04 7.60 27.98
N TRP A 376 27.25 7.08 27.82
CA TRP A 376 28.50 7.67 28.31
C TRP A 376 29.51 7.74 27.17
N SER A 377 30.33 8.78 27.15
CA SER A 377 31.29 9.01 26.08
C SER A 377 32.62 9.50 26.62
N MET A 378 33.71 9.10 25.98
CA MET A 378 35.00 9.78 26.11
C MET A 378 35.09 10.88 25.04
N PRO A 379 35.19 12.17 25.42
CA PRO A 379 35.32 13.26 24.45
C PRO A 379 36.54 13.07 23.56
N GLY A 380 36.46 13.47 22.29
CA GLY A 380 37.55 13.27 21.32
C GLY A 380 38.89 13.86 21.78
N TRP A 381 38.87 15.02 22.46
CA TRP A 381 40.08 15.63 23.02
C TRP A 381 40.73 14.80 24.13
N ALA A 382 39.96 13.97 24.85
CA ALA A 382 40.47 13.18 25.97
C ALA A 382 41.31 11.98 25.53
N THR A 383 41.22 11.59 24.25
CA THR A 383 42.09 10.54 23.67
C THR A 383 43.58 10.88 23.79
N ALA A 384 43.94 12.16 23.80
CA ALA A 384 45.32 12.63 23.96
C ALA A 384 45.91 12.32 25.35
N GLY A 385 45.06 12.03 26.34
CA GLY A 385 45.48 11.64 27.69
C GLY A 385 46.08 10.23 27.79
N GLY A 386 45.97 9.42 26.73
CA GLY A 386 46.54 8.06 26.66
C GLY A 386 45.87 7.04 27.59
N GLY A 387 44.76 7.40 28.24
CA GLY A 387 43.93 6.50 29.03
C GLY A 387 42.93 5.71 28.18
N THR A 388 42.49 4.57 28.70
CA THR A 388 41.43 3.74 28.11
C THR A 388 40.18 3.74 28.98
N TRP A 389 39.05 3.39 28.37
CA TRP A 389 37.77 3.22 29.05
C TRP A 389 37.04 2.01 28.47
N ALA A 390 36.29 1.29 29.30
CA ALA A 390 35.52 0.11 28.90
C ALA A 390 34.34 -0.12 29.85
N ARG A 391 33.33 -0.85 29.37
CA ARG A 391 32.33 -1.48 30.23
C ARG A 391 32.91 -2.80 30.74
N ASP A 392 33.04 -2.94 32.05
CA ASP A 392 33.58 -4.15 32.68
C ASP A 392 32.44 -4.96 33.30
N THR A 393 32.29 -6.22 32.89
CA THR A 393 31.28 -7.15 33.42
C THR A 393 31.84 -8.13 34.44
N THR A 394 33.12 -7.98 34.79
CA THR A 394 33.82 -8.82 35.78
C THR A 394 34.02 -8.13 37.12
N VAL A 395 33.92 -6.78 37.14
CA VAL A 395 34.00 -5.95 38.33
C VAL A 395 32.81 -5.01 38.32
N SER A 396 31.90 -5.17 39.27
CA SER A 396 30.76 -4.29 39.50
C SER A 396 30.51 -4.14 41.00
N ARG A 397 29.71 -3.14 41.39
CA ARG A 397 29.25 -2.94 42.75
C ARG A 397 27.80 -3.39 42.86
N SER A 398 26.94 -2.82 42.01
CA SER A 398 25.56 -3.24 41.86
C SER A 398 25.38 -3.85 40.46
N GLY A 399 24.30 -4.59 40.24
CA GLY A 399 24.04 -5.18 38.93
C GLY A 399 25.18 -6.08 38.41
N SER A 400 25.48 -5.95 37.12
CA SER A 400 26.35 -6.84 36.34
C SER A 400 27.51 -6.13 35.65
N ALA A 401 27.61 -4.81 35.72
CA ALA A 401 28.67 -4.06 35.05
C ALA A 401 29.13 -2.81 35.81
N SER A 402 30.27 -2.26 35.41
CA SER A 402 30.73 -0.93 35.83
C SER A 402 31.52 -0.23 34.71
N LEU A 403 31.80 1.06 34.87
CA LEU A 403 32.74 1.78 34.00
C LEU A 403 34.16 1.60 34.50
N LYS A 404 35.04 1.01 33.67
CA LYS A 404 36.47 0.91 33.93
C LYS A 404 37.25 1.99 33.20
N LEU A 405 38.05 2.76 33.94
CA LEU A 405 39.05 3.69 33.41
C LEU A 405 40.46 3.19 33.75
N GLN A 406 41.38 3.23 32.80
CA GLN A 406 42.76 2.81 33.02
C GLN A 406 43.76 3.79 32.40
N VAL A 407 44.81 4.11 33.13
CA VAL A 407 45.88 5.04 32.72
C VAL A 407 47.23 4.44 33.09
N THR A 408 48.21 4.51 32.18
CA THR A 408 49.53 3.89 32.37
C THR A 408 50.65 4.90 32.66
N THR A 409 50.48 6.17 32.27
CA THR A 409 51.54 7.19 32.34
C THR A 409 51.31 8.18 33.48
N ALA A 410 52.41 8.71 34.03
CA ALA A 410 52.36 9.63 35.19
C ALA A 410 51.52 10.89 34.95
N ASN A 411 51.56 11.42 33.72
CA ASN A 411 50.81 12.61 33.29
C ASN A 411 49.57 12.27 32.45
N GLY A 412 49.21 10.99 32.36
CA GLY A 412 48.07 10.53 31.58
C GLY A 412 46.74 10.77 32.30
N TYR A 413 45.65 10.69 31.54
CA TYR A 413 44.29 10.77 32.07
C TYR A 413 43.31 9.99 31.20
N SER A 414 42.24 9.51 31.83
CA SER A 414 41.06 8.93 31.19
C SER A 414 39.83 9.67 31.69
N TYR A 415 38.91 9.98 30.78
CA TYR A 415 37.82 10.91 31.01
C TYR A 415 36.57 10.40 30.32
N VAL A 416 35.50 10.24 31.08
CA VAL A 416 34.21 9.84 30.53
C VAL A 416 33.13 10.76 31.11
N ASN A 417 32.23 11.22 30.26
CA ASN A 417 31.10 12.06 30.66
C ASN A 417 29.77 11.48 30.20
N SER A 418 28.70 11.85 30.89
CA SER A 418 27.34 11.54 30.46
C SER A 418 27.12 12.13 29.07
N ALA A 419 26.67 11.32 28.10
CA ALA A 419 26.52 11.72 26.71
C ALA A 419 25.43 12.81 26.53
N THR A 420 24.41 12.79 27.38
CA THR A 420 23.37 13.81 27.46
C THR A 420 23.46 14.57 28.78
N ARG A 421 23.22 15.88 28.73
CA ARG A 421 23.15 16.70 29.94
C ARG A 421 21.81 16.54 30.63
N THR A 422 21.84 16.37 31.95
CA THR A 422 20.65 16.25 32.77
C THR A 422 20.12 17.66 33.08
N ARG A 423 18.85 17.92 32.78
CA ARG A 423 18.17 19.17 33.11
C ARG A 423 17.97 19.26 34.62
N ILE A 424 18.26 20.43 35.17
CA ILE A 424 18.14 20.71 36.61
C ILE A 424 17.54 22.10 36.83
N ALA A 425 16.77 22.24 37.90
CA ALA A 425 16.27 23.52 38.39
C ALA A 425 17.25 24.14 39.40
N GLN A 426 16.98 25.37 39.83
CA GLN A 426 17.70 25.96 40.97
C GLN A 426 17.42 25.17 42.25
N GLY A 427 18.43 25.07 43.13
CA GLY A 427 18.35 24.30 44.38
C GLY A 427 19.65 23.59 44.71
N THR A 428 19.71 22.96 45.88
CA THR A 428 20.88 22.19 46.36
C THR A 428 20.72 20.71 46.01
N TYR A 429 21.55 20.22 45.10
CA TYR A 429 21.57 18.83 44.67
C TYR A 429 22.71 18.09 45.34
N LYS A 430 22.58 16.76 45.38
CA LYS A 430 23.66 15.86 45.78
C LYS A 430 24.04 14.95 44.61
N TYR A 431 25.28 15.06 44.19
CA TYR A 431 25.90 14.26 43.12
C TYR A 431 26.82 13.23 43.74
N GLY A 432 26.91 12.03 43.19
CA GLY A 432 27.77 10.99 43.76
C GLY A 432 28.06 9.85 42.82
N ALA A 433 29.04 9.03 43.16
CA ALA A 433 29.34 7.75 42.52
C ALA A 433 30.13 6.86 43.48
N TRP A 434 30.06 5.55 43.27
CA TRP A 434 30.96 4.60 43.91
C TRP A 434 32.20 4.40 43.06
N ILE A 435 33.37 4.42 43.70
CA ILE A 435 34.67 4.34 43.05
C ILE A 435 35.50 3.24 43.71
N LYS A 436 35.97 2.28 42.92
CA LYS A 436 36.98 1.29 43.31
C LYS A 436 38.28 1.60 42.59
N THR A 437 39.43 1.40 43.22
CA THR A 437 40.73 1.68 42.60
C THR A 437 41.71 0.54 42.76
N ASP A 438 42.62 0.40 41.78
CA ASP A 438 43.77 -0.48 41.84
C ASP A 438 45.02 0.24 41.31
N GLY A 439 46.02 0.41 42.17
CA GLY A 439 47.29 1.03 41.84
C GLY A 439 47.19 2.51 41.45
N VAL A 440 46.15 3.23 41.89
CA VAL A 440 45.92 4.62 41.50
C VAL A 440 46.88 5.57 42.22
N THR A 441 47.67 6.31 41.45
CA THR A 441 48.62 7.32 41.91
C THR A 441 48.39 8.66 41.20
N GLY A 442 49.16 9.71 41.53
CA GLY A 442 48.98 11.04 40.94
C GLY A 442 47.79 11.81 41.54
N ALA A 443 46.95 12.43 40.69
CA ALA A 443 45.80 13.22 41.14
C ALA A 443 44.64 12.31 41.61
N GLY A 444 44.44 11.15 40.98
CA GLY A 444 43.51 10.11 41.43
C GLY A 444 42.17 10.07 40.68
N ALA A 445 41.31 9.14 41.09
CA ALA A 445 39.96 8.96 40.56
C ALA A 445 38.97 9.93 41.23
N HIS A 446 38.09 10.57 40.46
CA HIS A 446 37.15 11.57 40.97
C HIS A 446 35.91 11.76 40.10
N ILE A 447 34.87 12.35 40.69
CA ILE A 447 33.73 12.93 39.98
C ILE A 447 33.89 14.44 39.82
N ASP A 448 33.33 15.02 38.76
CA ASP A 448 33.31 16.48 38.51
C ASP A 448 32.02 16.91 37.78
N PRO A 449 30.97 17.35 38.50
CA PRO A 449 29.76 17.88 37.88
C PRO A 449 30.01 19.24 37.20
N LEU A 450 29.75 19.33 35.90
CA LEU A 450 29.85 20.57 35.11
C LEU A 450 28.47 21.12 34.78
N PHE A 451 28.29 22.42 34.95
CA PHE A 451 27.01 23.12 34.85
C PHE A 451 26.94 24.00 33.60
N TYR A 452 25.83 23.90 32.89
CA TYR A 452 25.60 24.61 31.63
C TYR A 452 24.29 25.40 31.68
N ASP A 453 24.25 26.53 30.98
CA ASP A 453 23.02 27.26 30.72
C ASP A 453 22.19 26.62 29.58
N ALA A 454 21.01 27.19 29.30
CA ALA A 454 20.11 26.67 28.28
C ALA A 454 20.69 26.75 26.85
N SER A 455 21.72 27.57 26.63
CA SER A 455 22.43 27.75 25.36
C SER A 455 23.68 26.87 25.27
N ASN A 456 23.83 25.87 26.15
CA ASN A 456 24.98 24.98 26.24
C ASN A 456 26.31 25.65 26.58
N LYS A 457 26.29 26.86 27.17
CA LYS A 457 27.50 27.50 27.66
C LYS A 457 27.82 27.02 29.07
N LEU A 458 29.08 26.68 29.31
CA LEU A 458 29.57 26.31 30.64
C LEU A 458 29.49 27.52 31.58
N VAL A 459 28.79 27.36 32.70
CA VAL A 459 28.57 28.40 33.73
C VAL A 459 29.03 27.96 35.12
N GLY A 460 29.44 26.71 35.30
CA GLY A 460 30.10 26.23 36.51
C GLY A 460 30.92 24.96 36.28
N SER A 461 32.11 24.86 36.86
CA SER A 461 33.04 23.74 36.69
C SER A 461 34.02 23.65 37.86
N ASP A 462 34.91 22.65 37.84
CA ASP A 462 35.98 22.42 38.83
C ASP A 462 35.46 21.98 40.20
N HIS A 463 34.39 21.18 40.20
CA HIS A 463 33.72 20.66 41.39
C HIS A 463 34.20 19.24 41.71
N LYS A 464 35.53 19.07 41.76
CA LYS A 464 36.17 17.75 41.84
C LYS A 464 36.06 17.16 43.24
N VAL A 465 35.57 15.92 43.33
CA VAL A 465 35.59 15.12 44.58
C VAL A 465 36.33 13.81 44.33
N TYR A 466 37.48 13.67 44.99
CA TYR A 466 38.42 12.56 44.81
C TYR A 466 38.09 11.40 45.75
N ALA A 467 38.21 10.17 45.24
CA ALA A 467 38.32 8.97 46.05
C ALA A 467 39.73 8.84 46.64
N SER A 468 39.88 7.93 47.59
CA SER A 468 41.16 7.56 48.17
C SER A 468 42.14 7.08 47.07
N LYS A 469 43.44 7.32 47.29
CA LYS A 469 44.50 6.86 46.36
C LYS A 469 44.94 5.43 46.73
N GLY A 470 45.65 4.77 45.82
CA GLY A 470 46.18 3.43 46.00
C GLY A 470 45.24 2.36 45.46
N THR A 471 45.18 1.23 46.18
CA THR A 471 44.25 0.13 45.90
C THR A 471 43.27 0.06 47.06
N HIS A 472 41.98 0.24 46.80
CA HIS A 472 40.93 0.10 47.80
C HIS A 472 39.64 -0.45 47.17
N ASP A 473 38.76 -0.98 48.02
CA ASP A 473 37.44 -1.43 47.60
C ASP A 473 36.47 -0.26 47.41
N TRP A 474 35.26 -0.52 46.92
CA TRP A 474 34.26 0.52 46.61
C TRP A 474 34.09 1.58 47.71
N GLU A 475 34.41 2.84 47.38
CA GLU A 475 34.25 4.03 48.21
C GLU A 475 33.18 4.94 47.58
N TYR A 476 32.25 5.46 48.38
CA TYR A 476 31.28 6.44 47.89
C TYR A 476 31.80 7.86 48.05
N VAL A 477 31.85 8.60 46.94
CA VAL A 477 32.17 10.02 46.95
C VAL A 477 30.93 10.84 46.62
N GLU A 478 30.79 11.99 47.26
CA GLU A 478 29.64 12.87 47.04
C GLU A 478 30.00 14.36 47.02
N PHE A 479 29.21 15.11 46.26
CA PHE A 479 29.26 16.56 46.16
C PHE A 479 27.85 17.11 46.42
N VAL A 480 27.69 17.89 47.50
CA VAL A 480 26.44 18.57 47.84
C VAL A 480 26.60 20.05 47.50
N PHE A 481 25.81 20.57 46.57
CA PHE A 481 26.06 21.89 46.02
C PHE A 481 24.82 22.60 45.51
N ALA A 482 24.78 23.91 45.70
CA ALA A 482 23.75 24.78 45.15
C ALA A 482 24.00 25.01 43.65
N THR A 483 22.99 24.74 42.83
CA THR A 483 23.05 24.93 41.38
C THR A 483 23.51 26.37 41.05
N PRO A 484 24.58 26.56 40.25
CA PRO A 484 25.07 27.89 39.88
C PRO A 484 23.98 28.78 39.24
N ALA A 485 24.13 30.09 39.41
CA ALA A 485 23.26 31.05 38.75
C ALA A 485 23.32 30.90 37.22
N GLY A 486 22.16 30.81 36.58
CA GLY A 486 22.03 30.62 35.13
C GLY A 486 22.22 29.18 34.64
N ALA A 487 22.62 28.24 35.51
CA ALA A 487 22.67 26.83 35.14
C ALA A 487 21.25 26.24 35.05
N THR A 488 21.01 25.49 33.97
CA THR A 488 19.78 24.73 33.71
C THR A 488 20.04 23.27 33.39
N GLN A 489 21.32 22.90 33.24
CA GLN A 489 21.76 21.56 32.88
C GLN A 489 23.06 21.20 33.61
N VAL A 490 23.27 19.91 33.85
CA VAL A 490 24.48 19.34 34.41
C VAL A 490 24.98 18.17 33.56
N GLU A 491 26.29 18.08 33.40
CA GLU A 491 26.99 16.97 32.77
C GLU A 491 27.85 16.29 33.84
N MET A 492 27.70 14.98 34.01
CA MET A 492 28.47 14.23 35.00
C MET A 492 29.77 13.74 34.38
N HIS A 493 30.89 14.08 35.01
CA HIS A 493 32.22 13.63 34.57
C HIS A 493 32.83 12.68 35.57
N LEU A 494 33.37 11.57 35.05
CA LEU A 494 34.06 10.52 35.79
C LEU A 494 35.48 10.44 35.24
N ARG A 495 36.47 10.60 36.11
CA ARG A 495 37.84 10.88 35.67
C ARG A 495 38.86 10.10 36.47
N LEU A 496 39.90 9.64 35.78
CA LEU A 496 41.13 9.13 36.36
C LEU A 496 42.30 9.97 35.84
N SER A 497 43.07 10.57 36.75
CA SER A 497 44.24 11.39 36.41
C SER A 497 45.48 10.88 37.12
N GLY A 498 46.45 10.36 36.35
CA GLY A 498 47.60 9.62 36.83
C GLY A 498 47.45 8.09 36.68
N PRO A 499 48.55 7.32 36.85
CA PRO A 499 48.56 5.87 36.61
C PRO A 499 47.63 5.10 37.54
N GLY A 500 47.04 4.02 37.02
CA GLY A 500 46.23 3.07 37.78
C GLY A 500 44.99 2.62 37.01
N THR A 501 44.13 1.88 37.70
CA THR A 501 42.79 1.50 37.21
C THR A 501 41.74 1.95 38.21
N ALA A 502 40.64 2.53 37.73
CA ALA A 502 39.49 2.90 38.54
C ALA A 502 38.21 2.36 37.92
N TRP A 503 37.32 1.84 38.76
CA TRP A 503 35.96 1.45 38.36
C TRP A 503 34.97 2.41 39.01
N PHE A 504 33.97 2.83 38.24
CA PHE A 504 32.88 3.70 38.67
C PHE A 504 31.57 2.94 38.53
N ASP A 505 30.71 3.04 39.54
CA ASP A 505 29.39 2.42 39.54
C ASP A 505 28.38 3.26 40.33
N ASP A 506 27.08 3.02 40.12
CA ASP A 506 25.97 3.66 40.83
C ASP A 506 26.11 5.21 40.90
N VAL A 507 26.16 5.89 39.76
CA VAL A 507 26.19 7.36 39.70
C VAL A 507 24.85 7.94 40.15
N THR A 508 24.85 8.76 41.19
CA THR A 508 23.63 9.31 41.79
C THR A 508 23.47 10.79 41.54
N LEU A 509 22.23 11.21 41.26
CA LEU A 509 21.76 12.59 41.33
C LEU A 509 20.53 12.65 42.21
N VAL A 510 20.67 13.18 43.42
CA VAL A 510 19.57 13.37 44.37
C VAL A 510 19.11 14.82 44.29
N THR A 511 17.81 15.00 44.08
CA THR A 511 17.19 16.31 43.91
C THR A 511 16.87 16.99 45.26
N PRO A 512 16.76 18.33 45.31
CA PRO A 512 16.36 19.05 46.53
C PRO A 512 14.94 18.65 46.98
N ALA A 513 14.68 18.65 48.29
CA ALA A 513 13.36 18.31 48.85
C ALA A 513 12.22 19.20 48.33
N ASP A 514 12.51 20.49 48.06
CA ASP A 514 11.55 21.47 47.54
C ASP A 514 11.69 21.69 46.02
N THR A 515 12.28 20.74 45.28
CA THR A 515 12.51 20.91 43.84
C THR A 515 11.22 20.91 43.03
N THR A 516 11.21 21.67 41.94
CA THR A 516 10.20 21.56 40.87
C THR A 516 10.63 20.62 39.74
N THR A 517 11.81 19.99 39.84
CA THR A 517 12.30 19.03 38.85
C THR A 517 11.33 17.84 38.74
N PRO A 518 10.76 17.57 37.56
CA PRO A 518 9.85 16.45 37.36
C PRO A 518 10.52 15.11 37.68
N VAL A 519 9.89 14.32 38.54
CA VAL A 519 10.25 12.91 38.76
C VAL A 519 9.70 12.10 37.59
N PRO A 520 10.51 11.24 36.94
CA PRO A 520 9.99 10.38 35.89
C PRO A 520 8.87 9.48 36.45
N PRO A 521 7.73 9.33 35.75
CA PRO A 521 6.65 8.46 36.22
C PRO A 521 7.11 7.00 36.27
N VAL A 522 6.43 6.21 37.09
CA VAL A 522 6.53 4.75 37.06
C VAL A 522 6.00 4.25 35.71
N ARG A 523 6.63 3.21 35.14
CA ARG A 523 6.29 2.65 33.83
C ARG A 523 4.81 2.29 33.72
N LYS A 524 4.25 1.65 34.74
CA LYS A 524 2.82 1.32 34.78
C LYS A 524 1.95 2.55 34.50
N ASP A 525 2.17 3.66 35.20
CA ASP A 525 1.39 4.88 35.05
C ASP A 525 1.63 5.54 33.68
N ALA A 526 2.89 5.60 33.24
CA ALA A 526 3.28 6.16 31.95
C ALA A 526 2.65 5.40 30.77
N TYR A 527 2.63 4.06 30.85
CA TYR A 527 2.09 3.21 29.80
C TYR A 527 0.56 3.26 29.80
N VAL A 528 -0.09 3.33 30.97
CA VAL A 528 -1.53 3.56 31.07
C VAL A 528 -1.92 4.87 30.39
N ASP A 529 -1.20 5.96 30.67
CA ASP A 529 -1.43 7.27 30.06
C ASP A 529 -1.28 7.24 28.53
N MET A 530 -0.21 6.60 28.04
CA MET A 530 0.06 6.43 26.62
C MET A 530 -1.03 5.61 25.91
N LEU A 531 -1.37 4.43 26.43
CA LEU A 531 -2.36 3.53 25.82
C LEU A 531 -3.76 4.15 25.83
N ARG A 532 -4.15 4.80 26.94
CA ARG A 532 -5.43 5.50 27.07
C ARG A 532 -5.52 6.64 26.07
N SER A 533 -4.49 7.48 25.99
CA SER A 533 -4.48 8.62 25.08
C SER A 533 -4.58 8.18 23.61
N SER A 534 -3.87 7.12 23.22
CA SER A 534 -3.96 6.59 21.86
C SER A 534 -5.33 5.99 21.56
N ARG A 535 -5.91 5.19 22.47
CA ARG A 535 -7.26 4.64 22.30
C ARG A 535 -8.31 5.76 22.20
N ASP A 536 -8.27 6.72 23.11
CA ASP A 536 -9.25 7.79 23.19
C ASP A 536 -9.15 8.76 22.01
N TYR A 537 -7.95 8.94 21.43
CA TYR A 537 -7.78 9.69 20.19
C TYR A 537 -8.38 8.93 19.01
N TRP A 538 -7.98 7.67 18.80
CA TRP A 538 -8.37 6.92 17.61
C TRP A 538 -9.85 6.52 17.58
N ARG A 539 -10.53 6.37 18.73
CA ARG A 539 -12.00 6.22 18.76
C ARG A 539 -12.72 7.44 18.20
N GLN A 540 -12.15 8.64 18.43
CA GLN A 540 -12.69 9.92 17.96
C GLN A 540 -12.20 10.29 16.54
N HIS A 541 -11.32 9.48 15.94
CA HIS A 541 -10.74 9.71 14.62
C HIS A 541 -10.73 8.41 13.80
N PHE A 542 -11.75 7.56 13.98
CA PHE A 542 -11.85 6.28 13.30
C PHE A 542 -12.11 6.49 11.80
N PRO A 543 -11.18 6.10 10.90
CA PRO A 543 -11.24 6.46 9.49
C PRO A 543 -12.17 5.53 8.70
N HIS A 544 -12.57 5.98 7.50
CA HIS A 544 -13.56 5.29 6.68
C HIS A 544 -13.00 4.43 5.55
N TYR A 545 -11.76 4.64 5.10
CA TYR A 545 -11.17 3.77 4.08
C TYR A 545 -10.85 2.41 4.68
N SER A 546 -11.24 1.33 3.98
CA SER A 546 -11.24 -0.03 4.54
C SER A 546 -9.90 -0.44 5.19
N ASN A 547 -8.78 -0.15 4.52
CA ASN A 547 -7.44 -0.41 5.05
C ASN A 547 -7.12 0.44 6.29
N GLN A 548 -7.39 1.74 6.25
CA GLN A 548 -7.13 2.67 7.35
C GLN A 548 -7.98 2.29 8.56
N ALA A 549 -9.24 1.90 8.35
CA ALA A 549 -10.15 1.45 9.39
C ALA A 549 -9.64 0.17 10.06
N GLN A 550 -9.14 -0.80 9.27
CA GLN A 550 -8.56 -2.05 9.80
C GLN A 550 -7.29 -1.80 10.63
N ILE A 551 -6.37 -0.97 10.13
CA ILE A 551 -5.14 -0.61 10.84
C ILE A 551 -5.50 0.10 12.17
N CYS A 552 -6.42 1.05 12.12
CA CYS A 552 -6.90 1.77 13.31
C CYS A 552 -7.58 0.83 14.32
N ALA A 553 -8.45 -0.07 13.86
CA ALA A 553 -9.14 -1.03 14.70
C ALA A 553 -8.16 -2.00 15.40
N ILE A 554 -7.11 -2.43 14.71
CA ILE A 554 -6.02 -3.22 15.31
C ILE A 554 -5.34 -2.43 16.45
N GLY A 555 -4.99 -1.17 16.20
CA GLY A 555 -4.39 -0.29 17.20
C GLY A 555 -5.29 -0.08 18.42
N LEU A 556 -6.58 0.19 18.20
CA LEU A 556 -7.60 0.36 19.24
C LEU A 556 -7.73 -0.90 20.11
N TYR A 557 -7.83 -2.07 19.49
CA TYR A 557 -7.95 -3.32 20.23
C TYR A 557 -6.68 -3.62 21.04
N GLN A 558 -5.49 -3.47 20.42
CA GLN A 558 -4.22 -3.73 21.10
C GLN A 558 -3.96 -2.76 22.26
N THR A 559 -4.24 -1.47 22.08
CA THR A 559 -4.13 -0.47 23.17
C THR A 559 -5.09 -0.78 24.31
N ASN A 560 -6.35 -1.11 23.99
CA ASN A 560 -7.33 -1.48 25.01
C ASN A 560 -6.92 -2.75 25.75
N ARG A 561 -6.34 -3.73 25.05
CA ARG A 561 -5.81 -4.94 25.67
C ARG A 561 -4.65 -4.65 26.63
N GLY A 562 -3.73 -3.76 26.26
CA GLY A 562 -2.69 -3.29 27.18
C GLY A 562 -3.27 -2.60 28.43
N LEU A 563 -4.32 -1.79 28.27
CA LEU A 563 -5.04 -1.18 29.41
C LEU A 563 -5.71 -2.22 30.29
N LYS A 564 -6.34 -3.25 29.71
CA LYS A 564 -6.96 -4.34 30.47
C LYS A 564 -5.96 -5.04 31.40
N LEU A 565 -4.69 -5.12 30.98
CA LEU A 565 -3.61 -5.71 31.78
C LEU A 565 -3.11 -4.75 32.88
N LEU A 566 -2.90 -3.47 32.56
CA LEU A 566 -2.27 -2.50 33.47
C LEU A 566 -3.27 -1.81 34.42
N ALA A 567 -4.46 -1.48 33.92
CA ALA A 567 -5.49 -0.68 34.58
C ALA A 567 -6.90 -1.09 34.07
N PRO A 568 -7.43 -2.25 34.50
CA PRO A 568 -8.65 -2.83 33.95
C PRO A 568 -9.89 -1.91 34.07
N ASP A 569 -9.98 -1.10 35.12
CA ASP A 569 -11.10 -0.16 35.34
C ASP A 569 -11.15 0.97 34.29
N LEU A 570 -10.03 1.22 33.59
CA LEU A 570 -9.96 2.20 32.50
C LEU A 570 -10.15 1.57 31.13
N ALA A 571 -10.17 0.23 31.01
CA ALA A 571 -10.31 -0.46 29.74
C ALA A 571 -11.77 -0.52 29.30
N LEU A 572 -12.00 -0.47 27.98
CA LEU A 572 -13.28 -0.81 27.39
C LEU A 572 -13.57 -2.29 27.64
N SER A 573 -14.86 -2.65 27.69
CA SER A 573 -15.28 -4.05 27.68
C SER A 573 -14.76 -4.76 26.43
N GLU A 574 -14.63 -6.09 26.52
CA GLU A 574 -14.22 -6.92 25.39
C GLU A 574 -15.12 -6.68 24.16
N ASP A 575 -16.43 -6.69 24.35
CA ASP A 575 -17.41 -6.47 23.29
C ASP A 575 -17.20 -5.12 22.60
N LYS A 576 -16.99 -4.05 23.38
CA LYS A 576 -16.77 -2.71 22.82
C LYS A 576 -15.42 -2.60 22.09
N ALA A 577 -14.38 -3.26 22.57
CA ALA A 577 -13.09 -3.28 21.89
C ALA A 577 -13.15 -4.06 20.57
N ARG A 578 -13.88 -5.19 20.55
CA ARG A 578 -14.08 -6.01 19.34
C ARG A 578 -15.01 -5.35 18.32
N ASP A 579 -15.93 -4.50 18.77
CA ASP A 579 -16.84 -3.76 17.89
C ASP A 579 -16.08 -3.02 16.77
N TYR A 580 -14.98 -2.32 17.06
CA TYR A 580 -14.17 -1.67 16.01
C TYR A 580 -13.57 -2.67 15.01
N LEU A 581 -13.15 -3.86 15.47
CA LEU A 581 -12.68 -4.92 14.59
C LEU A 581 -13.81 -5.36 13.66
N TYR A 582 -14.99 -5.65 14.22
CA TYR A 582 -16.17 -6.08 13.48
C TYR A 582 -16.65 -5.02 12.46
N GLN A 583 -16.63 -3.74 12.83
CA GLN A 583 -16.93 -2.63 11.92
C GLN A 583 -15.94 -2.59 10.74
N SER A 584 -14.64 -2.71 11.03
CA SER A 584 -13.56 -2.59 10.02
C SER A 584 -13.52 -3.72 8.99
N ILE A 585 -14.11 -4.88 9.32
CA ILE A 585 -14.21 -6.04 8.42
C ILE A 585 -15.65 -6.29 7.97
N GLY A 586 -16.59 -5.38 8.22
CA GLY A 586 -17.97 -5.47 7.72
C GLY A 586 -18.80 -6.62 8.32
N MET A 587 -18.51 -7.06 9.55
CA MET A 587 -19.41 -7.94 10.30
C MET A 587 -20.60 -7.16 10.90
N VAL A 588 -20.41 -5.87 11.16
CA VAL A 588 -21.45 -4.92 11.59
C VAL A 588 -21.30 -3.62 10.77
N PRO A 589 -22.32 -2.74 10.75
CA PRO A 589 -22.22 -1.46 10.04
C PRO A 589 -21.07 -0.60 10.57
N TYR A 590 -20.47 0.19 9.70
CA TYR A 590 -19.48 1.19 10.06
C TYR A 590 -20.15 2.41 10.69
N PHE A 591 -19.86 2.66 11.96
CA PHE A 591 -20.42 3.79 12.70
C PHE A 591 -19.50 5.01 12.74
N GLY A 592 -18.26 4.87 12.28
CA GLY A 592 -17.27 5.94 12.20
C GLY A 592 -16.77 6.43 13.56
N PRO A 593 -16.22 7.66 13.59
CA PRO A 593 -15.71 8.25 14.81
C PRO A 593 -16.77 8.39 15.90
N GLU A 594 -16.33 8.40 17.15
CA GLU A 594 -17.15 8.77 18.30
C GLU A 594 -16.98 10.23 18.69
N ASP A 595 -18.00 10.82 19.30
CA ASP A 595 -17.87 12.08 20.04
C ASP A 595 -17.14 11.87 21.39
N ALA A 596 -16.94 12.98 22.11
CA ALA A 596 -16.28 12.97 23.41
C ALA A 596 -17.00 12.08 24.43
N ASP A 597 -18.33 11.97 24.35
CA ASP A 597 -19.18 11.18 25.24
C ASP A 597 -19.24 9.69 24.86
N GLY A 598 -18.67 9.32 23.70
CA GLY A 598 -18.61 7.93 23.22
C GLY A 598 -19.77 7.53 22.31
N ASN A 599 -20.56 8.49 21.83
CA ASN A 599 -21.62 8.22 20.87
C ASN A 599 -21.04 8.19 19.44
N PRO A 600 -21.40 7.21 18.60
CA PRO A 600 -20.96 7.18 17.21
C PRO A 600 -21.56 8.33 16.40
N THR A 601 -20.75 8.91 15.51
CA THR A 601 -21.14 10.04 14.63
C THR A 601 -21.91 9.58 13.38
N LYS A 602 -21.74 8.32 12.96
CA LYS A 602 -22.47 7.67 11.85
C LYS A 602 -22.52 8.51 10.55
N PRO A 603 -21.37 8.95 10.01
CA PRO A 603 -21.36 9.80 8.82
C PRO A 603 -21.96 9.10 7.58
N LEU A 604 -21.88 7.76 7.54
CA LEU A 604 -22.45 6.90 6.49
C LEU A 604 -23.70 6.12 6.95
N GLY A 605 -24.42 6.66 7.94
CA GLY A 605 -25.68 6.08 8.42
C GLY A 605 -25.53 4.74 9.15
N ASP A 606 -26.61 3.96 9.16
CA ASP A 606 -26.70 2.68 9.89
C ASP A 606 -26.54 1.45 8.97
N SER A 607 -26.34 1.68 7.67
CA SER A 607 -26.43 0.64 6.64
C SER A 607 -25.16 0.44 5.80
N TYR A 608 -24.09 1.21 6.05
CA TYR A 608 -22.82 1.08 5.33
C TYR A 608 -21.89 0.06 5.98
N TYR A 609 -21.32 -0.85 5.19
CA TYR A 609 -20.38 -1.89 5.64
C TYR A 609 -19.03 -1.76 4.93
N GLN A 610 -17.91 -1.90 5.67
CA GLN A 610 -16.54 -1.82 5.11
C GLN A 610 -16.15 -3.00 4.21
N VAL A 611 -16.88 -4.09 4.32
CA VAL A 611 -16.73 -5.30 3.50
C VAL A 611 -18.12 -5.69 3.05
N THR A 612 -18.23 -6.00 1.77
CA THR A 612 -19.50 -6.36 1.15
C THR A 612 -19.95 -7.75 1.56
N LYS A 613 -21.22 -8.08 1.32
CA LYS A 613 -21.73 -9.45 1.53
C LYS A 613 -21.01 -10.51 0.69
N ALA A 614 -20.38 -10.09 -0.42
CA ALA A 614 -19.56 -10.96 -1.26
C ALA A 614 -18.15 -11.21 -0.71
N GLY A 615 -17.75 -10.51 0.37
CA GLY A 615 -16.45 -10.67 1.02
C GLY A 615 -15.34 -9.78 0.49
N LEU A 616 -15.65 -8.79 -0.34
CA LEU A 616 -14.67 -7.87 -0.89
C LEU A 616 -14.63 -6.60 -0.03
N THR A 617 -13.44 -6.03 0.16
CA THR A 617 -13.35 -4.72 0.83
C THR A 617 -14.06 -3.66 0.00
N ARG A 618 -14.68 -2.71 0.68
CA ARG A 618 -15.49 -1.66 0.09
C ARG A 618 -14.87 -0.29 0.39
N GLU A 619 -14.53 0.41 -0.69
CA GLU A 619 -14.27 1.85 -0.65
C GLU A 619 -15.32 2.51 -1.54
N LEU A 620 -14.88 3.20 -2.59
CA LEU A 620 -15.75 3.72 -3.63
C LEU A 620 -16.13 2.68 -4.69
N GLY A 621 -15.57 1.48 -4.64
CA GLY A 621 -15.87 0.38 -5.57
C GLY A 621 -14.90 -0.77 -5.34
N TYR A 622 -14.83 -1.72 -6.28
CA TYR A 622 -13.90 -2.83 -6.18
C TYR A 622 -12.44 -2.36 -6.13
N VAL A 623 -11.73 -2.68 -5.05
CA VAL A 623 -10.30 -2.40 -4.91
C VAL A 623 -9.53 -3.71 -5.06
N GLY A 624 -8.68 -3.82 -6.09
CA GLY A 624 -7.81 -4.98 -6.35
C GLY A 624 -6.62 -5.06 -5.38
N SER A 625 -5.37 -4.93 -5.88
CA SER A 625 -4.12 -4.95 -5.07
C SER A 625 -4.22 -4.23 -3.73
N TYR A 626 -4.56 -2.93 -3.68
CA TYR A 626 -4.63 -2.20 -2.41
C TYR A 626 -5.70 -2.74 -1.43
N GLY A 627 -6.71 -3.44 -1.94
CA GLY A 627 -7.75 -4.13 -1.15
C GLY A 627 -7.39 -5.55 -0.73
N GLU A 628 -6.20 -6.05 -1.11
CA GLU A 628 -5.66 -7.33 -0.65
C GLU A 628 -5.05 -7.18 0.75
N VAL A 629 -5.95 -7.23 1.74
CA VAL A 629 -5.68 -6.90 3.15
C VAL A 629 -5.47 -8.13 4.05
N ILE A 630 -5.20 -9.30 3.46
CA ILE A 630 -5.13 -10.57 4.19
C ILE A 630 -4.06 -10.54 5.30
N ASP A 631 -2.99 -9.77 5.10
CA ASP A 631 -1.96 -9.47 6.08
C ASP A 631 -2.51 -8.78 7.33
N TRP A 632 -3.35 -7.74 7.16
CA TRP A 632 -4.00 -7.08 8.29
C TRP A 632 -5.08 -7.94 8.94
N LEU A 633 -5.79 -8.78 8.18
CA LEU A 633 -6.74 -9.74 8.75
C LEU A 633 -6.05 -10.73 9.70
N VAL A 634 -4.91 -11.28 9.29
CA VAL A 634 -4.09 -12.14 10.15
C VAL A 634 -3.58 -11.36 11.37
N MET A 635 -3.05 -10.15 11.19
CA MET A 635 -2.58 -9.33 12.31
C MET A 635 -3.72 -9.01 13.31
N MET A 636 -4.92 -8.77 12.82
CA MET A 636 -6.12 -8.57 13.64
C MET A 636 -6.49 -9.84 14.42
N TYR A 637 -6.53 -10.98 13.75
CA TYR A 637 -6.82 -12.26 14.38
C TYR A 637 -5.79 -12.61 15.46
N GLU A 638 -4.50 -12.42 15.18
CA GLU A 638 -3.42 -12.62 16.14
C GLU A 638 -3.49 -11.66 17.32
N SER A 639 -3.95 -10.42 17.10
CA SER A 639 -4.12 -9.43 18.18
C SER A 639 -5.12 -9.90 19.22
N VAL A 640 -6.13 -10.70 18.84
CA VAL A 640 -7.13 -11.30 19.74
C VAL A 640 -6.63 -12.61 20.34
N THR A 641 -5.97 -13.45 19.55
CA THR A 641 -5.73 -14.86 19.88
C THR A 641 -4.39 -15.15 20.55
N ARG A 642 -3.38 -14.30 20.40
CA ARG A 642 -2.01 -14.56 20.88
C ARG A 642 -1.67 -13.76 22.13
N GLY A 643 -0.63 -14.17 22.87
CA GLY A 643 -0.18 -13.50 24.10
C GLY A 643 -1.06 -13.83 25.32
N TYR A 644 -0.72 -13.27 26.47
CA TYR A 644 -1.38 -13.55 27.75
C TYR A 644 -2.89 -13.27 27.69
N GLN A 645 -3.69 -14.24 28.13
CA GLN A 645 -5.16 -14.22 28.02
C GLN A 645 -5.70 -13.99 26.60
N GLY A 646 -4.98 -14.47 25.58
CA GLY A 646 -5.50 -14.56 24.21
C GLY A 646 -6.79 -15.39 24.16
N GLN A 647 -7.71 -15.01 23.28
CA GLN A 647 -9.03 -15.62 23.17
C GLN A 647 -9.23 -16.22 21.80
N GLN A 648 -9.90 -17.37 21.74
CA GLN A 648 -10.37 -17.90 20.46
C GLN A 648 -11.41 -16.93 19.86
N ALA A 649 -11.37 -16.78 18.54
CA ALA A 649 -12.29 -15.93 17.79
C ALA A 649 -12.71 -16.61 16.48
N PRO A 650 -13.40 -17.77 16.54
CA PRO A 650 -13.83 -18.49 15.34
C PRO A 650 -14.70 -17.62 14.41
N GLU A 651 -15.48 -16.70 14.97
CA GLU A 651 -16.29 -15.75 14.20
C GLU A 651 -15.44 -14.81 13.33
N LEU A 652 -14.32 -14.32 13.87
CA LEU A 652 -13.37 -13.50 13.10
C LEU A 652 -12.69 -14.36 12.04
N ARG A 653 -12.21 -15.54 12.42
CA ARG A 653 -11.54 -16.47 11.51
C ARG A 653 -12.43 -16.81 10.31
N ASP A 654 -13.66 -17.22 10.55
CA ASP A 654 -14.57 -17.69 9.49
C ASP A 654 -14.93 -16.56 8.53
N HIS A 655 -15.12 -15.33 9.05
CA HIS A 655 -15.34 -14.14 8.22
C HIS A 655 -14.09 -13.77 7.40
N MET A 656 -12.90 -13.83 7.98
CA MET A 656 -11.63 -13.56 7.28
C MET A 656 -11.31 -14.63 6.22
N VAL A 657 -11.68 -15.89 6.46
CA VAL A 657 -11.62 -16.96 5.46
C VAL A 657 -12.56 -16.67 4.31
N MET A 658 -13.80 -16.23 4.58
CA MET A 658 -14.76 -15.83 3.54
C MET A 658 -14.19 -14.69 2.68
N MET A 659 -13.62 -13.65 3.30
CA MET A 659 -12.96 -12.56 2.58
C MET A 659 -11.78 -13.05 1.71
N THR A 660 -10.94 -13.94 2.25
CA THR A 660 -9.80 -14.52 1.51
C THR A 660 -10.29 -15.33 0.30
N LYS A 661 -11.39 -16.08 0.45
CA LYS A 661 -11.95 -16.88 -0.65
C LYS A 661 -12.57 -16.04 -1.75
N ALA A 662 -13.21 -14.92 -1.40
CA ALA A 662 -13.71 -13.95 -2.36
C ALA A 662 -12.59 -13.43 -3.26
N ARG A 663 -11.43 -13.09 -2.69
CA ARG A 663 -10.23 -12.66 -3.44
C ARG A 663 -9.67 -13.74 -4.36
N GLY A 664 -9.79 -15.02 -4.00
CA GLY A 664 -9.38 -16.14 -4.86
C GLY A 664 -10.15 -16.21 -6.20
N LYS A 665 -11.35 -15.63 -6.28
CA LYS A 665 -12.13 -15.51 -7.53
C LYS A 665 -11.64 -14.38 -8.44
N PHE A 666 -10.83 -13.46 -7.91
CA PHE A 666 -10.20 -12.32 -8.59
C PHE A 666 -8.70 -12.58 -8.80
N ARG A 667 -8.42 -13.73 -9.41
CA ARG A 667 -7.06 -14.17 -9.77
C ARG A 667 -6.97 -14.41 -11.26
N VAL A 668 -5.86 -14.02 -11.87
CA VAL A 668 -5.54 -14.31 -13.27
C VAL A 668 -4.36 -15.27 -13.29
N VAL A 669 -4.60 -16.47 -13.81
CA VAL A 669 -3.57 -17.50 -13.98
C VAL A 669 -2.96 -17.38 -15.37
N ASP A 670 -1.64 -17.24 -15.43
CA ASP A 670 -0.86 -17.15 -16.68
C ASP A 670 0.58 -17.65 -16.45
N VAL A 671 1.54 -17.16 -17.23
CA VAL A 671 2.96 -17.36 -17.06
C VAL A 671 3.68 -16.04 -16.73
N ASP A 672 4.80 -16.12 -16.02
CA ASP A 672 5.70 -15.00 -15.74
C ASP A 672 6.71 -14.75 -16.88
N LYS A 673 7.65 -13.81 -16.66
CA LYS A 673 8.70 -13.43 -17.62
C LYS A 673 9.64 -14.59 -18.01
N ASP A 674 9.73 -15.61 -17.16
CA ASP A 674 10.56 -16.80 -17.39
C ASP A 674 9.70 -18.00 -17.84
N HIS A 675 8.44 -17.73 -18.22
CA HIS A 675 7.42 -18.69 -18.66
C HIS A 675 6.96 -19.69 -17.59
N HIS A 676 7.22 -19.41 -16.31
CA HIS A 676 6.70 -20.25 -15.23
C HIS A 676 5.27 -19.90 -14.90
N ARG A 677 4.46 -20.91 -14.54
CA ARG A 677 3.08 -20.71 -14.11
C ARG A 677 2.99 -19.75 -12.92
N VAL A 678 2.05 -18.80 -12.97
CA VAL A 678 1.84 -17.79 -11.93
C VAL A 678 0.37 -17.42 -11.78
N SER A 679 -0.05 -17.13 -10.55
CA SER A 679 -1.35 -16.51 -10.24
C SER A 679 -1.13 -15.04 -9.86
N ARG A 680 -1.90 -14.13 -10.47
CA ARG A 680 -1.82 -12.69 -10.28
C ARG A 680 -3.13 -12.10 -9.78
N ILE A 681 -3.05 -10.98 -9.05
CA ILE A 681 -4.22 -10.23 -8.61
C ILE A 681 -4.93 -9.60 -9.81
N GLU A 682 -6.26 -9.64 -9.84
CA GLU A 682 -7.07 -8.86 -10.77
C GLU A 682 -7.06 -7.37 -10.36
N SER A 683 -6.26 -6.58 -11.08
CA SER A 683 -6.09 -5.14 -10.87
C SER A 683 -6.68 -4.27 -11.99
N VAL A 684 -7.00 -4.83 -13.16
CA VAL A 684 -7.43 -4.10 -14.39
C VAL A 684 -8.76 -3.38 -14.21
N ILE A 685 -9.66 -3.97 -13.41
CA ILE A 685 -10.95 -3.36 -13.05
C ILE A 685 -10.93 -2.65 -11.68
N GLY A 686 -9.76 -2.54 -11.04
CA GLY A 686 -9.61 -2.02 -9.68
C GLY A 686 -9.73 -0.49 -9.62
N TRP A 687 -10.43 0.02 -8.61
CA TRP A 687 -10.69 1.45 -8.43
C TRP A 687 -9.41 2.28 -8.22
N ARG A 688 -8.46 1.75 -7.45
CA ARG A 688 -7.23 2.46 -7.03
C ARG A 688 -6.01 2.14 -7.89
N ASN A 689 -5.97 0.99 -8.56
CA ASN A 689 -4.71 0.41 -9.02
C ASN A 689 -4.40 0.76 -10.48
N GLU A 690 -3.11 0.92 -10.78
CA GLU A 690 -2.58 1.17 -12.13
C GLU A 690 -1.52 0.13 -12.53
N VAL A 691 -1.48 -0.98 -11.80
CA VAL A 691 -0.50 -2.06 -11.93
C VAL A 691 -1.03 -3.09 -12.93
N TYR A 692 -0.46 -3.14 -14.13
CA TYR A 692 -0.88 -4.07 -15.18
C TYR A 692 0.35 -4.82 -15.74
N PRO A 693 0.51 -6.14 -15.50
CA PRO A 693 -0.41 -7.04 -14.80
C PRO A 693 -0.30 -6.92 -13.27
N GLY A 694 -1.30 -7.41 -12.53
CA GLY A 694 -1.26 -7.39 -11.07
C GLY A 694 -0.10 -8.20 -10.45
N GLU A 695 0.19 -7.90 -9.19
CA GLU A 695 1.19 -8.61 -8.37
C GLU A 695 0.88 -10.11 -8.25
N THR A 696 1.93 -10.90 -8.05
CA THR A 696 1.80 -12.34 -7.78
C THR A 696 1.08 -12.56 -6.45
N ALA A 697 -0.01 -13.32 -6.48
CA ALA A 697 -0.72 -13.77 -5.29
C ALA A 697 -1.50 -15.06 -5.54
N TYR A 698 -1.42 -15.97 -4.58
CA TYR A 698 -2.28 -17.15 -4.50
C TYR A 698 -3.31 -16.90 -3.39
N ALA A 699 -3.08 -17.46 -2.20
CA ALA A 699 -3.87 -17.17 -1.00
C ALA A 699 -3.60 -15.77 -0.42
N SER A 700 -2.35 -15.31 -0.50
CA SER A 700 -1.93 -14.00 -0.01
C SER A 700 -0.84 -13.44 -0.92
N ARG A 701 -0.78 -12.11 -1.03
CA ARG A 701 0.35 -11.42 -1.67
C ARG A 701 1.51 -11.31 -0.69
N THR A 702 2.72 -11.14 -1.21
CA THR A 702 3.87 -10.75 -0.39
C THR A 702 3.98 -9.23 -0.35
N ALA A 703 4.19 -8.67 0.84
CA ALA A 703 4.17 -7.23 1.10
C ALA A 703 4.97 -6.90 2.36
N TRP A 704 5.07 -5.62 2.74
CA TRP A 704 5.82 -5.21 3.92
C TRP A 704 5.33 -5.87 5.22
N ASP A 705 4.01 -6.11 5.35
CA ASP A 705 3.33 -6.75 6.48
C ASP A 705 3.04 -8.26 6.27
N SER A 706 3.42 -8.81 5.12
CA SER A 706 2.95 -10.12 4.68
C SER A 706 4.08 -11.09 4.37
N ASN A 707 3.83 -12.38 4.57
CA ASN A 707 4.60 -13.47 3.96
C ASN A 707 3.65 -14.44 3.24
N PRO A 708 4.10 -15.14 2.20
CA PRO A 708 3.21 -15.84 1.27
C PRO A 708 2.49 -17.07 1.86
N VAL A 709 2.87 -17.53 3.07
CA VAL A 709 2.28 -18.71 3.73
C VAL A 709 1.41 -18.38 4.94
N MET A 710 1.42 -17.13 5.43
CA MET A 710 0.82 -16.75 6.71
C MET A 710 -0.67 -17.06 6.84
N SER A 711 -1.47 -16.82 5.79
CA SER A 711 -2.93 -17.06 5.85
C SER A 711 -3.26 -18.55 5.94
N ALA A 712 -2.50 -19.40 5.25
CA ALA A 712 -2.63 -20.84 5.35
C ALA A 712 -2.20 -21.35 6.73
N ALA A 713 -1.07 -20.85 7.26
CA ALA A 713 -0.57 -21.20 8.59
C ALA A 713 -1.54 -20.81 9.71
N VAL A 714 -2.13 -19.60 9.63
CA VAL A 714 -2.99 -19.04 10.67
C VAL A 714 -4.43 -19.55 10.55
N PHE A 715 -5.05 -19.48 9.37
CA PHE A 715 -6.45 -19.86 9.21
C PHE A 715 -6.64 -21.37 9.04
N LYS A 716 -5.68 -22.09 8.47
CA LYS A 716 -5.74 -23.56 8.27
C LYS A 716 -7.00 -24.04 7.53
N ASP A 717 -7.60 -23.17 6.71
CA ASP A 717 -8.72 -23.54 5.84
C ASP A 717 -8.24 -24.43 4.68
N PRO A 718 -8.92 -25.55 4.37
CA PRO A 718 -8.45 -26.50 3.36
C PRO A 718 -8.23 -25.93 1.95
N GLU A 719 -9.00 -24.93 1.52
CA GLU A 719 -8.84 -24.32 0.20
C GLU A 719 -7.66 -23.36 0.20
N ILE A 720 -7.57 -22.49 1.21
CA ILE A 720 -6.44 -21.55 1.38
C ILE A 720 -5.11 -22.32 1.44
N VAL A 721 -5.07 -23.42 2.21
CA VAL A 721 -3.90 -24.31 2.28
C VAL A 721 -3.58 -24.90 0.91
N GLY A 722 -4.59 -25.37 0.16
CA GLY A 722 -4.41 -25.91 -1.18
C GLY A 722 -3.84 -24.88 -2.17
N TRP A 723 -4.30 -23.63 -2.10
CA TRP A 723 -3.79 -22.53 -2.93
C TRP A 723 -2.35 -22.18 -2.62
N THR A 724 -1.96 -22.17 -1.34
CA THR A 724 -0.57 -21.97 -0.93
C THR A 724 0.32 -23.16 -1.31
N GLN A 725 -0.21 -24.39 -1.30
CA GLN A 725 0.51 -25.56 -1.81
C GLN A 725 0.66 -25.53 -3.33
N GLU A 726 -0.32 -25.02 -4.07
CA GLU A 726 -0.22 -24.79 -5.52
C GLU A 726 0.89 -23.78 -5.84
N MET A 727 0.99 -22.67 -5.09
CA MET A 727 2.10 -21.71 -5.23
C MET A 727 3.48 -22.36 -5.10
N ILE A 728 3.63 -23.31 -4.17
CA ILE A 728 4.89 -24.05 -3.99
C ILE A 728 5.12 -25.02 -5.14
N ALA A 729 4.08 -25.72 -5.59
CA ALA A 729 4.16 -26.62 -6.74
C ALA A 729 4.53 -25.89 -8.04
N ASP A 730 4.06 -24.64 -8.19
CA ASP A 730 4.41 -23.76 -9.31
C ASP A 730 5.82 -23.12 -9.15
N GLY A 731 6.47 -23.32 -7.99
CA GLY A 731 7.79 -22.78 -7.68
C GLY A 731 7.81 -21.27 -7.40
N GLN A 732 6.65 -20.67 -7.10
CA GLN A 732 6.48 -19.23 -6.92
C GLN A 732 6.74 -18.75 -5.49
N LEU A 733 7.02 -19.65 -4.54
CA LEU A 733 7.35 -19.27 -3.16
C LEU A 733 8.65 -18.48 -3.08
N TYR A 734 9.75 -19.02 -3.61
CA TYR A 734 11.09 -18.46 -3.38
C TYR A 734 11.30 -17.06 -3.97
N PRO A 735 10.84 -16.75 -5.20
CA PRO A 735 10.94 -15.37 -5.72
C PRO A 735 10.23 -14.36 -4.83
N GLN A 736 9.08 -14.73 -4.25
CA GLN A 736 8.33 -13.88 -3.34
C GLN A 736 9.05 -13.64 -2.02
N LEU A 737 9.94 -14.54 -1.60
CA LEU A 737 10.71 -14.43 -0.36
C LEU A 737 11.88 -13.41 -0.42
N SER A 738 12.22 -12.92 -1.62
CA SER A 738 13.30 -11.95 -1.83
C SER A 738 13.13 -10.67 -1.00
N LEU A 739 11.89 -10.17 -0.88
CA LEU A 739 11.59 -9.00 -0.05
C LEU A 739 11.97 -9.25 1.42
N GLN A 740 11.61 -10.40 2.00
CA GLN A 740 11.97 -10.74 3.38
C GLN A 740 13.47 -10.98 3.56
N ALA A 741 14.20 -11.37 2.52
CA ALA A 741 15.64 -11.65 2.60
C ALA A 741 16.51 -10.39 2.53
N HIS A 742 16.14 -9.40 1.72
CA HIS A 742 17.06 -8.32 1.36
C HIS A 742 16.63 -6.91 1.80
N HIS A 743 15.36 -6.70 2.12
CA HIS A 743 14.89 -5.37 2.53
C HIS A 743 15.41 -4.98 3.93
N THR A 744 15.75 -3.72 4.14
CA THR A 744 16.40 -3.25 5.38
C THR A 744 15.45 -2.76 6.46
N TRP A 745 14.17 -2.55 6.14
CA TRP A 745 13.20 -2.07 7.12
C TRP A 745 12.88 -3.12 8.20
N THR A 746 12.76 -2.65 9.43
CA THR A 746 12.36 -3.40 10.64
C THR A 746 10.98 -4.05 10.48
N ARG A 747 10.03 -3.37 9.80
CA ARG A 747 8.72 -3.91 9.43
C ARG A 747 8.81 -5.21 8.64
N VAL A 748 9.63 -5.23 7.59
CA VAL A 748 9.92 -6.45 6.81
C VAL A 748 10.78 -7.44 7.63
N GLY A 749 11.59 -6.95 8.56
CA GLY A 749 12.37 -7.72 9.55
C GLY A 749 11.48 -8.61 10.41
N LEU A 750 10.42 -8.02 10.95
CA LEU A 750 9.46 -8.74 11.77
C LEU A 750 8.77 -9.87 10.98
N ASN A 751 8.42 -9.66 9.71
CA ASN A 751 7.79 -10.72 8.92
C ASN A 751 8.73 -11.84 8.51
N ALA A 752 10.01 -11.53 8.26
CA ALA A 752 11.04 -12.56 8.12
C ALA A 752 11.17 -13.41 9.40
N LEU A 753 11.16 -12.76 10.58
CA LEU A 753 11.15 -13.47 11.86
C LEU A 753 9.91 -14.36 11.99
N ARG A 754 8.70 -13.85 11.68
CA ARG A 754 7.45 -14.62 11.78
C ARG A 754 7.42 -15.81 10.84
N PHE A 755 7.85 -15.61 9.59
CA PHE A 755 8.00 -16.68 8.61
C PHE A 755 8.85 -17.83 9.17
N LEU A 756 10.05 -17.52 9.70
CA LEU A 756 10.96 -18.54 10.24
C LEU A 756 10.58 -19.10 11.61
N SER A 757 9.99 -18.29 12.48
CA SER A 757 9.74 -18.68 13.87
C SER A 757 8.44 -19.45 14.05
N ARG A 758 7.51 -19.35 13.09
CA ARG A 758 6.19 -20.00 13.19
C ARG A 758 5.63 -20.44 11.83
N ASP A 759 5.51 -19.53 10.85
CA ASP A 759 4.51 -19.72 9.78
C ASP A 759 4.94 -20.82 8.82
N TRP A 760 6.25 -20.92 8.55
CA TRP A 760 6.79 -21.94 7.67
C TRP A 760 6.62 -23.35 8.24
N ASP A 761 7.04 -23.58 9.48
CA ASP A 761 6.91 -24.89 10.15
C ASP A 761 5.43 -25.28 10.32
N ASP A 762 4.58 -24.33 10.74
CA ASP A 762 3.15 -24.55 10.87
C ASP A 762 2.53 -24.95 9.54
N PHE A 763 2.86 -24.25 8.45
CA PHE A 763 2.38 -24.58 7.11
C PHE A 763 2.90 -25.93 6.62
N GLN A 764 4.18 -26.24 6.81
CA GLN A 764 4.78 -27.52 6.40
C GLN A 764 4.14 -28.72 7.10
N SER A 765 3.61 -28.52 8.32
CA SER A 765 2.89 -29.56 9.06
C SER A 765 1.48 -29.87 8.52
N LEU A 766 0.93 -29.00 7.64
CA LEU A 766 -0.43 -29.16 7.13
C LEU A 766 -0.51 -30.25 6.06
N ALA A 767 -1.57 -31.05 6.13
CA ALA A 767 -1.83 -32.10 5.14
C ALA A 767 -1.96 -31.54 3.73
N ALA A 768 -1.55 -32.33 2.72
CA ALA A 768 -1.79 -32.03 1.33
C ALA A 768 -3.30 -31.83 1.06
N ARG A 769 -3.65 -30.76 0.35
CA ARG A 769 -5.03 -30.38 0.00
C ARG A 769 -5.19 -30.29 -1.53
N PRO A 770 -6.33 -30.75 -2.07
CA PRO A 770 -6.58 -30.69 -3.51
C PRO A 770 -7.06 -29.31 -3.99
N GLY A 771 -7.31 -28.35 -3.09
CA GLY A 771 -7.78 -27.01 -3.45
C GLY A 771 -6.79 -26.34 -4.41
N ARG A 772 -7.32 -25.72 -5.47
CA ARG A 772 -6.56 -24.97 -6.48
C ARG A 772 -7.22 -23.61 -6.71
N ILE A 773 -6.44 -22.64 -7.19
CA ILE A 773 -6.93 -21.29 -7.48
C ILE A 773 -8.15 -21.39 -8.41
N PRO A 774 -9.30 -20.81 -8.02
CA PRO A 774 -10.57 -21.01 -8.72
C PRO A 774 -10.61 -20.65 -10.21
N THR A 775 -9.66 -19.83 -10.68
CA THR A 775 -9.60 -19.37 -12.07
C THR A 775 -8.68 -20.20 -12.96
N GLY A 776 -8.05 -21.27 -12.41
CA GLY A 776 -7.31 -22.24 -13.22
C GLY A 776 -8.20 -22.95 -14.25
N ALA A 777 -7.63 -23.32 -15.40
CA ALA A 777 -8.40 -23.90 -16.53
C ALA A 777 -9.25 -25.11 -16.12
N ASP A 778 -8.68 -26.03 -15.33
CA ASP A 778 -9.34 -27.26 -14.86
C ASP A 778 -10.33 -27.05 -13.70
N GLN A 779 -10.59 -25.80 -13.28
CA GLN A 779 -11.54 -25.51 -12.21
C GLN A 779 -12.97 -25.30 -12.75
N PRO A 780 -14.00 -25.60 -11.93
CA PRO A 780 -15.39 -25.38 -12.31
C PRO A 780 -15.68 -23.91 -12.65
N ASP A 781 -16.59 -23.71 -13.61
CA ASP A 781 -17.18 -22.41 -13.92
C ASP A 781 -17.83 -21.78 -12.70
N PHE A 782 -17.79 -20.45 -12.62
CA PHE A 782 -18.43 -19.70 -11.55
C PHE A 782 -18.86 -18.31 -12.01
N VAL A 783 -19.83 -17.76 -11.28
CA VAL A 783 -20.21 -16.35 -11.33
C VAL A 783 -20.17 -15.82 -9.90
N LEU A 784 -19.32 -14.83 -9.66
CA LEU A 784 -19.32 -14.05 -8.43
C LEU A 784 -19.72 -12.62 -8.79
N THR A 785 -20.71 -12.08 -8.10
CA THR A 785 -21.17 -10.70 -8.27
C THR A 785 -21.14 -10.00 -6.92
N ASP A 786 -20.82 -8.72 -6.95
CA ASP A 786 -20.83 -7.85 -5.78
C ASP A 786 -21.57 -6.56 -6.15
N GLU A 787 -22.86 -6.53 -5.84
CA GLU A 787 -23.75 -5.41 -6.12
C GLU A 787 -23.41 -4.16 -5.30
N GLU A 788 -22.68 -4.31 -4.18
CA GLU A 788 -22.26 -3.20 -3.33
C GLU A 788 -21.05 -2.48 -3.92
N ASN A 789 -20.07 -3.23 -4.43
CA ASN A 789 -18.93 -2.70 -5.17
C ASN A 789 -19.19 -2.46 -6.66
N GLY A 790 -20.30 -2.97 -7.20
CA GLY A 790 -20.66 -2.84 -8.61
C GLY A 790 -19.77 -3.67 -9.55
N CYS A 791 -19.30 -4.85 -9.12
CA CYS A 791 -18.38 -5.66 -9.91
C CYS A 791 -18.80 -7.13 -10.05
N ALA A 792 -18.18 -7.82 -11.02
CA ALA A 792 -18.39 -9.24 -11.28
C ALA A 792 -17.08 -9.93 -11.70
N ALA A 793 -16.95 -11.21 -11.32
CA ALA A 793 -15.94 -12.14 -11.79
C ALA A 793 -16.62 -13.40 -12.31
N VAL A 794 -16.34 -13.75 -13.57
CA VAL A 794 -16.96 -14.87 -14.28
C VAL A 794 -15.87 -15.76 -14.84
N LYS A 795 -15.97 -17.06 -14.55
CA LYS A 795 -15.26 -18.12 -15.29
C LYS A 795 -16.28 -18.90 -16.10
N ASN A 796 -16.07 -19.00 -17.41
CA ASN A 796 -16.94 -19.70 -18.34
C ASN A 796 -16.06 -20.48 -19.34
N GLY A 797 -15.85 -21.78 -19.06
CA GLY A 797 -14.84 -22.58 -19.76
C GLY A 797 -13.42 -22.04 -19.49
N ASP A 798 -12.67 -21.80 -20.56
CA ASP A 798 -11.30 -21.28 -20.50
C ASP A 798 -11.21 -19.75 -20.53
N GLU A 799 -12.36 -19.06 -20.45
CA GLU A 799 -12.43 -17.60 -20.43
C GLU A 799 -12.69 -17.07 -19.02
N LEU A 800 -12.05 -15.93 -18.73
CA LEU A 800 -12.32 -15.12 -17.54
C LEU A 800 -12.85 -13.76 -17.98
N LEU A 801 -13.97 -13.32 -17.40
CA LEU A 801 -14.49 -11.98 -17.56
C LEU A 801 -14.60 -11.31 -16.19
N PHE A 802 -13.89 -10.21 -16.03
CA PHE A 802 -14.04 -9.30 -14.90
C PHE A 802 -14.68 -8.00 -15.39
N ALA A 803 -15.63 -7.48 -14.63
CA ALA A 803 -16.31 -6.24 -14.94
C ALA A 803 -16.46 -5.38 -13.68
N SER A 804 -16.20 -4.09 -13.80
CA SER A 804 -16.62 -3.06 -12.85
C SER A 804 -17.60 -2.13 -13.55
N LEU A 805 -18.87 -2.20 -13.17
CA LEU A 805 -19.96 -1.37 -13.68
C LEU A 805 -20.02 -0.03 -12.94
N TYR A 806 -19.48 0.00 -11.73
CA TYR A 806 -19.26 1.21 -10.97
C TYR A 806 -17.76 1.55 -10.96
N PHE A 807 -17.24 2.00 -12.11
CA PHE A 807 -15.81 2.30 -12.27
C PHE A 807 -15.52 3.80 -12.23
N ARG A 808 -14.76 4.22 -11.20
CA ARG A 808 -14.21 5.58 -11.01
C ARG A 808 -15.22 6.71 -11.24
N SER A 809 -16.46 6.45 -10.86
CA SER A 809 -17.61 7.35 -10.95
C SER A 809 -17.71 8.13 -9.63
N ARG A 810 -16.79 9.09 -9.44
CA ARG A 810 -16.59 9.81 -8.16
C ARG A 810 -17.64 10.86 -7.87
N GLN A 811 -18.06 11.57 -8.91
CA GLN A 811 -18.86 12.79 -8.81
C GLN A 811 -20.27 12.63 -9.37
N GLY A 812 -20.57 11.48 -9.97
CA GLY A 812 -21.83 11.21 -10.66
C GLY A 812 -21.69 10.03 -11.61
N VAL A 813 -22.83 9.45 -11.97
CA VAL A 813 -22.95 8.26 -12.81
C VAL A 813 -22.46 8.57 -14.22
N ASN A 814 -21.32 7.98 -14.60
CA ASN A 814 -20.60 8.29 -15.84
C ASN A 814 -20.99 7.38 -17.02
N ASN A 815 -21.79 6.33 -16.78
CA ASN A 815 -22.18 5.31 -17.76
C ASN A 815 -20.99 4.61 -18.44
N TYR A 816 -19.91 4.38 -17.68
CA TYR A 816 -18.75 3.60 -18.11
C TYR A 816 -18.59 2.33 -17.29
N ALA A 817 -18.39 1.20 -17.97
CA ALA A 817 -17.91 -0.03 -17.36
C ALA A 817 -16.45 -0.27 -17.72
N ARG A 818 -15.69 -0.80 -16.77
CA ARG A 818 -14.32 -1.30 -16.97
C ARG A 818 -14.34 -2.82 -17.07
N ILE A 819 -13.78 -3.34 -18.15
CA ILE A 819 -13.79 -4.76 -18.49
C ILE A 819 -12.36 -5.28 -18.57
N HIS A 820 -12.16 -6.49 -18.07
CA HIS A 820 -10.99 -7.31 -18.34
C HIS A 820 -11.45 -8.70 -18.79
N HIS A 821 -11.19 -9.03 -20.05
CA HIS A 821 -11.56 -10.31 -20.65
C HIS A 821 -10.29 -11.05 -21.05
N VAL A 822 -10.08 -12.22 -20.46
CA VAL A 822 -8.92 -13.08 -20.68
C VAL A 822 -9.39 -14.35 -21.37
N THR A 823 -8.76 -14.67 -22.49
CA THR A 823 -9.01 -15.91 -23.24
C THR A 823 -7.70 -16.70 -23.37
N PRO A 824 -7.73 -17.95 -23.86
CA PRO A 824 -6.51 -18.69 -24.17
C PRO A 824 -5.59 -18.00 -25.18
N VAL A 825 -6.17 -17.19 -26.09
CA VAL A 825 -5.45 -16.60 -27.22
C VAL A 825 -4.94 -15.19 -26.90
N ASP A 826 -5.72 -14.39 -26.18
CA ASP A 826 -5.45 -12.97 -25.98
C ASP A 826 -6.03 -12.43 -24.66
N GLN A 827 -5.76 -11.16 -24.40
CA GLN A 827 -6.29 -10.40 -23.29
C GLN A 827 -6.82 -9.07 -23.81
N ARG A 828 -7.98 -8.64 -23.30
CA ARG A 828 -8.60 -7.34 -23.59
C ARG A 828 -8.88 -6.60 -22.29
N SER A 829 -8.40 -5.36 -22.18
CA SER A 829 -8.95 -4.40 -21.23
C SER A 829 -9.79 -3.38 -21.99
N ALA A 830 -10.93 -2.96 -21.44
CA ALA A 830 -11.77 -1.98 -22.11
C ALA A 830 -12.46 -1.06 -21.10
N THR A 831 -12.50 0.24 -21.41
CA THR A 831 -13.52 1.13 -20.86
C THR A 831 -14.61 1.25 -21.92
N ILE A 832 -15.85 0.90 -21.59
CA ILE A 832 -16.96 0.87 -22.55
C ILE A 832 -18.18 1.64 -22.03
N ARG A 833 -19.06 2.06 -22.94
CA ARG A 833 -20.37 2.59 -22.55
C ARG A 833 -21.26 1.47 -22.03
N GLU A 834 -21.99 1.77 -20.99
CA GLU A 834 -23.08 0.96 -20.47
C GLU A 834 -24.33 1.83 -20.28
N ARG A 835 -25.41 1.24 -19.78
CA ARG A 835 -26.63 1.97 -19.44
C ARG A 835 -26.91 1.87 -17.96
N SER A 836 -27.23 3.00 -17.34
CA SER A 836 -27.71 3.05 -15.96
C SER A 836 -29.16 3.56 -15.88
N ALA A 837 -29.81 3.33 -14.73
CA ALA A 837 -31.14 3.87 -14.46
C ALA A 837 -31.34 4.19 -12.97
N GLY A 838 -32.31 5.05 -12.68
CA GLY A 838 -32.72 5.41 -11.31
C GLY A 838 -31.95 6.56 -10.69
N THR A 839 -31.19 7.32 -11.47
CA THR A 839 -30.51 8.54 -11.02
C THR A 839 -31.49 9.66 -10.67
N THR A 840 -30.98 10.69 -10.02
CA THR A 840 -31.70 11.92 -9.67
C THR A 840 -31.57 12.98 -10.77
N ASP A 841 -32.32 14.09 -10.65
CA ASP A 841 -32.19 15.26 -11.52
C ASP A 841 -30.95 16.11 -11.18
N ALA A 842 -30.31 15.88 -10.04
CA ALA A 842 -29.09 16.56 -9.67
C ALA A 842 -27.91 16.08 -10.53
N THR A 843 -27.01 16.98 -10.89
CA THR A 843 -25.92 16.70 -11.83
C THR A 843 -24.57 17.23 -11.37
N PHE A 844 -23.52 16.63 -11.93
CA PHE A 844 -22.16 17.11 -11.94
C PHE A 844 -21.70 17.33 -13.38
N THR A 845 -21.01 18.44 -13.64
CA THR A 845 -20.44 18.76 -14.95
C THR A 845 -18.94 18.50 -14.92
N ALA A 846 -18.46 17.62 -15.80
CA ALA A 846 -17.06 17.29 -15.95
C ALA A 846 -16.21 18.56 -16.17
N ARG A 847 -15.16 18.69 -15.36
CA ARG A 847 -14.23 19.83 -15.39
C ARG A 847 -13.17 19.66 -16.49
N ASP A 848 -12.53 20.76 -16.85
CA ASP A 848 -11.37 20.79 -17.76
C ASP A 848 -10.09 20.33 -17.05
N TRP A 849 -10.13 19.15 -16.42
CA TRP A 849 -9.01 18.57 -15.70
C TRP A 849 -8.46 17.39 -16.48
N VAL A 850 -7.17 17.40 -16.74
CA VAL A 850 -6.45 16.32 -17.45
C VAL A 850 -5.88 15.27 -16.49
N LEU A 851 -5.90 15.54 -15.20
CA LEU A 851 -5.45 14.67 -14.12
C LEU A 851 -6.56 14.52 -13.08
N TRP A 852 -6.55 13.41 -12.34
CA TRP A 852 -7.25 13.30 -11.08
C TRP A 852 -6.23 12.87 -10.02
N ASP A 853 -5.81 13.79 -9.15
CA ASP A 853 -4.76 13.50 -8.17
C ASP A 853 -5.32 12.63 -7.05
N TYR A 854 -4.62 11.54 -6.75
CA TYR A 854 -4.97 10.61 -5.68
C TYR A 854 -4.95 11.30 -4.32
N ALA A 855 -3.96 12.16 -4.07
CA ALA A 855 -3.73 12.76 -2.77
C ALA A 855 -4.82 13.77 -2.39
N ILE A 856 -5.68 14.21 -3.31
CA ILE A 856 -6.75 15.18 -3.04
C ILE A 856 -7.72 14.75 -1.92
N ASN A 857 -7.83 13.45 -1.66
CA ASN A 857 -8.72 12.90 -0.62
C ASN A 857 -8.01 12.70 0.73
N ASP A 858 -6.74 13.08 0.85
CA ASP A 858 -6.04 13.05 2.13
C ASP A 858 -6.43 14.28 2.97
N PRO A 859 -6.75 14.14 4.27
CA PRO A 859 -7.13 15.27 5.14
C PRO A 859 -6.10 16.41 5.23
N GLY A 860 -4.84 16.17 4.84
CA GLY A 860 -3.75 17.15 4.77
C GLY A 860 -3.53 17.78 3.38
N ALA A 861 -4.32 17.39 2.37
CA ALA A 861 -4.11 17.75 0.98
C ALA A 861 -4.79 19.05 0.54
N SER A 862 -5.18 19.93 1.47
CA SER A 862 -5.77 21.23 1.13
C SER A 862 -4.87 22.14 0.29
N HIS A 863 -3.59 21.79 0.15
CA HIS A 863 -2.61 22.47 -0.69
C HIS A 863 -2.59 21.97 -2.14
N ILE A 864 -3.23 20.84 -2.45
CA ILE A 864 -3.30 20.25 -3.79
C ILE A 864 -4.40 20.96 -4.58
N PRO A 865 -4.13 21.44 -5.81
CA PRO A 865 -5.15 22.07 -6.63
C PRO A 865 -6.29 21.09 -7.00
N PRO A 866 -7.54 21.57 -7.15
CA PRO A 866 -8.62 20.77 -7.74
C PRO A 866 -8.23 20.22 -9.11
N GLY A 867 -8.33 18.90 -9.30
CA GLY A 867 -7.87 18.24 -10.53
C GLY A 867 -6.37 17.94 -10.59
N GLY A 868 -5.62 18.20 -9.52
CA GLY A 868 -4.19 17.92 -9.43
C GLY A 868 -3.28 19.01 -10.02
N PHE A 869 -1.99 18.70 -10.09
CA PHE A 869 -1.00 19.62 -10.65
C PHE A 869 -1.06 19.67 -12.19
N PRO A 870 -0.83 20.83 -12.83
CA PRO A 870 -0.72 20.88 -14.29
C PRO A 870 0.54 20.14 -14.75
N PRO A 871 0.48 19.35 -15.85
CA PRO A 871 1.66 18.76 -16.44
C PRO A 871 2.59 19.84 -17.02
N PRO A 872 3.91 19.61 -17.09
CA PRO A 872 4.83 20.57 -17.66
C PRO A 872 4.59 20.76 -19.17
N GLY A 873 4.73 21.98 -19.67
CA GLY A 873 4.57 22.30 -21.10
C GLY A 873 3.30 23.11 -21.39
N ASP A 874 2.78 22.97 -22.61
CA ASP A 874 1.58 23.69 -23.05
C ASP A 874 0.35 23.24 -22.26
N THR A 875 -0.57 24.17 -22.02
CA THR A 875 -1.85 23.86 -21.35
C THR A 875 -2.64 22.84 -22.17
N LEU A 876 -2.99 21.73 -21.51
CA LEU A 876 -3.82 20.68 -22.08
C LEU A 876 -5.28 20.91 -21.71
N HIS A 877 -6.18 20.42 -22.56
CA HIS A 877 -7.62 20.47 -22.34
C HIS A 877 -8.23 19.07 -22.39
N GLN A 878 -9.26 18.84 -21.59
CA GLN A 878 -9.94 17.57 -21.41
C GLN A 878 -11.05 17.37 -22.46
N ALA A 879 -11.06 16.23 -23.13
CA ALA A 879 -12.10 15.90 -24.12
C ALA A 879 -13.46 15.64 -23.45
N LEU A 880 -13.49 15.26 -22.18
CA LEU A 880 -14.72 15.09 -21.39
C LEU A 880 -15.29 16.40 -20.81
N GLU A 881 -14.57 17.52 -20.89
CA GLU A 881 -15.00 18.82 -20.34
C GLU A 881 -16.44 19.19 -20.76
N GLY A 882 -17.31 19.46 -19.79
CA GLY A 882 -18.71 19.83 -20.04
C GLY A 882 -19.67 18.66 -20.19
N ASP A 883 -19.20 17.40 -20.16
CA ASP A 883 -20.08 16.24 -20.05
C ASP A 883 -20.87 16.31 -18.74
N VAL A 884 -22.15 15.95 -18.78
CA VAL A 884 -23.06 16.02 -17.63
C VAL A 884 -23.32 14.63 -17.09
N TYR A 885 -23.04 14.42 -15.81
CA TYR A 885 -23.29 13.17 -15.09
C TYR A 885 -24.41 13.37 -14.08
N HIS A 886 -25.42 12.51 -14.11
CA HIS A 886 -26.46 12.53 -13.10
C HIS A 886 -25.98 11.88 -11.81
N LEU A 887 -26.42 12.39 -10.67
CA LEU A 887 -26.10 11.85 -9.36
C LEU A 887 -27.03 10.68 -9.03
N ALA A 888 -26.49 9.61 -8.47
CA ALA A 888 -27.27 8.53 -7.89
C ALA A 888 -27.94 8.98 -6.57
N PRO A 889 -29.11 8.40 -6.20
CA PRO A 889 -29.71 8.65 -4.91
C PRO A 889 -28.82 8.12 -3.79
N VAL A 890 -28.57 8.96 -2.79
CA VAL A 890 -27.92 8.57 -1.52
C VAL A 890 -29.03 8.19 -0.53
N PRO A 891 -28.88 7.08 0.24
CA PRO A 891 -29.83 6.74 1.29
C PRO A 891 -30.09 7.87 2.29
N ASP A 892 -31.36 8.02 2.72
CA ASP A 892 -31.80 9.11 3.61
C ASP A 892 -31.10 9.08 4.98
N ASP A 893 -30.57 7.93 5.41
CA ASP A 893 -29.85 7.76 6.67
C ASP A 893 -28.37 8.19 6.61
N ILE A 894 -27.86 8.60 5.44
CA ILE A 894 -26.47 9.04 5.25
C ILE A 894 -26.41 10.57 5.33
N PRO A 895 -26.02 11.16 6.47
CA PRO A 895 -26.00 12.61 6.65
C PRO A 895 -24.86 13.30 5.91
N ASP A 896 -23.74 12.61 5.69
CA ASP A 896 -22.54 13.21 5.10
C ASP A 896 -21.77 12.21 4.21
N PRO A 897 -22.13 12.09 2.93
CA PRO A 897 -21.43 11.21 2.00
C PRO A 897 -20.04 11.75 1.58
N ALA A 898 -19.69 12.99 1.92
CA ALA A 898 -18.38 13.60 1.64
C ALA A 898 -17.42 13.52 2.85
N LEU A 899 -17.89 12.97 3.97
CA LEU A 899 -17.06 12.57 5.11
C LEU A 899 -16.24 13.73 5.71
N GLY A 900 -16.85 14.91 5.81
CA GLY A 900 -16.31 16.10 6.44
C GLY A 900 -15.36 16.92 5.58
N VAL A 901 -15.12 16.53 4.32
CA VAL A 901 -14.24 17.26 3.40
C VAL A 901 -15.04 17.81 2.21
N HIS A 902 -15.13 19.14 2.09
CA HIS A 902 -16.02 19.81 1.14
C HIS A 902 -15.30 20.84 0.26
N PHE A 903 -14.61 20.38 -0.79
CA PHE A 903 -14.12 21.23 -1.88
C PHE A 903 -14.19 20.49 -3.23
N ASP A 904 -14.06 21.23 -4.35
CA ASP A 904 -14.23 20.64 -5.70
C ASP A 904 -13.16 19.57 -5.97
N GLY A 905 -13.58 18.40 -6.45
CA GLY A 905 -12.71 17.26 -6.74
C GLY A 905 -12.66 16.16 -5.67
N VAL A 906 -13.09 16.44 -4.43
CA VAL A 906 -13.16 15.46 -3.34
C VAL A 906 -14.19 14.38 -3.65
N GLU A 907 -13.79 13.12 -3.48
CA GLU A 907 -14.65 11.96 -3.70
C GLU A 907 -15.86 11.97 -2.76
N THR A 908 -17.06 11.72 -3.31
CA THR A 908 -18.29 11.59 -2.51
C THR A 908 -18.80 10.15 -2.60
N MET A 909 -19.08 9.54 -1.45
CA MET A 909 -19.54 8.16 -1.38
C MET A 909 -20.90 7.99 -2.06
N LEU A 910 -21.07 6.90 -2.81
CA LEU A 910 -22.32 6.44 -3.43
C LEU A 910 -22.92 7.30 -4.54
N VAL A 911 -22.50 8.55 -4.74
CA VAL A 911 -23.14 9.45 -5.74
C VAL A 911 -22.94 9.03 -7.19
N GLY A 912 -21.95 8.18 -7.48
CA GLY A 912 -21.78 7.56 -8.80
C GLY A 912 -22.30 6.12 -8.90
N ARG A 913 -22.87 5.57 -7.83
CA ARG A 913 -23.38 4.20 -7.78
C ARG A 913 -24.85 4.17 -8.18
N ALA A 914 -25.13 4.00 -9.47
CA ALA A 914 -26.49 3.97 -9.99
C ALA A 914 -27.31 2.81 -9.40
N PRO A 915 -28.63 2.98 -9.19
CA PRO A 915 -29.54 1.91 -8.76
C PRO A 915 -29.58 0.67 -9.66
N PHE A 916 -29.33 0.84 -10.95
CA PHE A 916 -29.34 -0.25 -11.91
C PHE A 916 -28.30 -0.01 -13.00
N TYR A 917 -27.61 -1.08 -13.39
CA TYR A 917 -26.65 -1.13 -14.49
C TYR A 917 -27.00 -2.21 -15.51
N LEU A 918 -26.73 -1.93 -16.77
CA LEU A 918 -26.89 -2.85 -17.89
C LEU A 918 -25.73 -2.69 -18.87
N CYS A 919 -24.81 -3.66 -18.81
CA CYS A 919 -23.59 -3.71 -19.60
C CYS A 919 -23.65 -4.86 -20.60
N GLU A 920 -23.28 -4.60 -21.85
CA GLU A 920 -23.11 -5.62 -22.89
C GLU A 920 -21.68 -5.59 -23.41
N TYR A 921 -21.01 -6.73 -23.37
CA TYR A 921 -19.65 -6.89 -23.87
C TYR A 921 -19.51 -8.25 -24.56
N GLY A 922 -19.42 -8.23 -25.89
CA GLY A 922 -19.28 -9.42 -26.71
C GLY A 922 -20.50 -10.32 -26.57
N ASP A 923 -20.31 -11.46 -25.92
CA ASP A 923 -21.37 -12.45 -25.68
C ASP A 923 -21.94 -12.42 -24.28
N TYR A 924 -21.48 -11.47 -23.47
CA TYR A 924 -21.93 -11.27 -22.11
C TYR A 924 -22.89 -10.08 -22.03
N LEU A 925 -23.95 -10.26 -21.24
CA LEU A 925 -24.81 -9.20 -20.75
C LEU A 925 -24.86 -9.29 -19.23
N ILE A 926 -24.54 -8.20 -18.56
CA ILE A 926 -24.60 -8.08 -17.10
C ILE A 926 -25.68 -7.05 -16.77
N ALA A 927 -26.71 -7.47 -16.05
CA ALA A 927 -27.71 -6.58 -15.48
C ALA A 927 -27.61 -6.65 -13.96
N MET A 928 -27.38 -5.52 -13.29
CA MET A 928 -27.08 -5.47 -11.87
C MET A 928 -28.03 -4.49 -11.16
N ASN A 929 -28.73 -4.97 -10.15
CA ASN A 929 -29.53 -4.14 -9.25
C ASN A 929 -28.76 -3.90 -7.95
N THR A 930 -28.42 -2.64 -7.71
CA THR A 930 -27.60 -2.23 -6.56
C THR A 930 -28.45 -1.77 -5.36
N THR A 931 -29.77 -1.73 -5.51
CA THR A 931 -30.71 -1.27 -4.49
C THR A 931 -31.09 -2.37 -3.52
N THR A 932 -31.52 -1.98 -2.32
CA THR A 932 -31.99 -2.88 -1.26
C THR A 932 -33.50 -3.06 -1.23
N ASP A 933 -34.24 -2.28 -2.01
CA ASP A 933 -35.69 -2.13 -1.92
C ASP A 933 -36.43 -2.21 -3.27
N LYS A 934 -35.75 -1.99 -4.40
CA LYS A 934 -36.39 -1.94 -5.72
C LYS A 934 -36.22 -3.23 -6.51
N THR A 935 -37.17 -3.48 -7.40
CA THR A 935 -37.09 -4.53 -8.42
C THR A 935 -37.05 -3.87 -9.79
N PHE A 936 -36.07 -4.22 -10.61
CA PHE A 936 -35.97 -3.73 -11.99
C PHE A 936 -36.46 -4.79 -12.97
N THR A 937 -37.13 -4.35 -14.03
CA THR A 937 -37.48 -5.24 -15.15
C THR A 937 -36.57 -4.91 -16.32
N LEU A 938 -35.79 -5.89 -16.76
CA LEU A 938 -34.90 -5.69 -17.90
C LEU A 938 -35.69 -5.22 -19.14
N PRO A 939 -35.12 -4.33 -19.96
CA PRO A 939 -35.70 -4.03 -21.27
C PRO A 939 -35.70 -5.28 -22.16
N ALA A 940 -36.62 -5.37 -23.13
CA ALA A 940 -36.57 -6.43 -24.13
C ALA A 940 -35.27 -6.29 -24.95
N ARG A 941 -34.59 -7.40 -25.24
CA ARG A 941 -33.31 -7.42 -25.97
C ARG A 941 -33.36 -8.40 -27.15
N PRO A 942 -34.23 -8.17 -28.14
CA PRO A 942 -34.33 -9.06 -29.30
C PRO A 942 -32.99 -9.21 -30.03
N ASP A 943 -32.18 -8.14 -30.09
CA ASP A 943 -30.88 -8.11 -30.77
C ASP A 943 -29.78 -8.88 -30.02
N PHE A 944 -29.90 -9.04 -28.70
CA PHE A 944 -28.94 -9.86 -27.95
C PHE A 944 -29.14 -11.34 -28.25
N GLY A 945 -30.40 -11.75 -28.47
CA GLY A 945 -30.80 -13.12 -28.74
C GLY A 945 -31.11 -13.92 -27.47
N PRO A 946 -31.49 -15.22 -27.61
CA PRO A 946 -31.60 -16.13 -26.48
C PRO A 946 -30.22 -16.36 -25.85
N ALA A 947 -30.16 -16.45 -24.53
CA ALA A 947 -28.90 -16.59 -23.81
C ALA A 947 -29.05 -17.44 -22.54
N ARG A 948 -27.97 -18.08 -22.11
CA ARG A 948 -27.90 -18.85 -20.86
C ARG A 948 -27.55 -17.92 -19.71
N ASP A 949 -28.33 -17.95 -18.64
CA ASP A 949 -27.93 -17.39 -17.34
C ASP A 949 -26.81 -18.25 -16.76
N LEU A 950 -25.61 -17.68 -16.63
CA LEU A 950 -24.43 -18.38 -16.15
C LEU A 950 -24.51 -18.77 -14.67
N ALA A 951 -25.32 -18.08 -13.86
CA ALA A 951 -25.50 -18.42 -12.46
C ALA A 951 -26.44 -19.63 -12.26
N THR A 952 -27.50 -19.74 -13.07
CA THR A 952 -28.54 -20.78 -12.91
C THR A 952 -28.54 -21.87 -13.98
N GLY A 953 -27.80 -21.67 -15.07
CA GLY A 953 -27.80 -22.54 -16.25
C GLY A 953 -29.06 -22.47 -17.12
N LYS A 954 -30.05 -21.64 -16.76
CA LYS A 954 -31.34 -21.56 -17.47
C LYS A 954 -31.24 -20.67 -18.71
N ASN A 955 -31.95 -21.03 -19.77
CA ASN A 955 -32.06 -20.20 -20.97
C ASN A 955 -33.12 -19.10 -20.80
N VAL A 956 -32.73 -17.88 -21.13
CA VAL A 956 -33.60 -16.70 -21.22
C VAL A 956 -33.84 -16.40 -22.70
N GLY A 957 -35.09 -16.40 -23.13
CA GLY A 957 -35.45 -16.12 -24.53
C GLY A 957 -35.27 -14.63 -24.89
N ALA A 958 -35.00 -14.33 -26.16
CA ALA A 958 -34.68 -12.98 -26.66
C ALA A 958 -35.74 -11.89 -26.35
N GLY A 959 -37.03 -12.28 -26.30
CA GLY A 959 -38.14 -11.39 -25.95
C GLY A 959 -38.51 -11.38 -24.46
N HIS A 960 -37.87 -12.24 -23.65
CA HIS A 960 -38.15 -12.31 -22.23
C HIS A 960 -37.53 -11.11 -21.50
N ARG A 961 -38.23 -10.62 -20.46
CA ARG A 961 -37.83 -9.45 -19.67
C ARG A 961 -37.69 -9.86 -18.21
N PRO A 962 -36.55 -10.46 -17.82
CA PRO A 962 -36.32 -10.88 -16.44
C PRO A 962 -36.58 -9.74 -15.45
N LYS A 963 -37.13 -10.10 -14.29
CA LYS A 963 -37.20 -9.21 -13.12
C LYS A 963 -36.00 -9.49 -12.23
N LEU A 964 -35.32 -8.43 -11.83
CA LEU A 964 -34.14 -8.46 -10.98
C LEU A 964 -34.50 -7.83 -9.64
N GLY A 965 -34.55 -8.66 -8.59
CA GLY A 965 -34.88 -8.21 -7.23
C GLY A 965 -33.76 -7.37 -6.61
N PRO A 966 -33.96 -6.85 -5.39
CA PRO A 966 -32.93 -6.11 -4.67
C PRO A 966 -31.61 -6.89 -4.55
N LEU A 967 -30.48 -6.19 -4.63
CA LEU A 967 -29.12 -6.74 -4.52
C LEU A 967 -28.96 -8.06 -5.29
N SER A 968 -29.28 -8.03 -6.58
CA SER A 968 -29.12 -9.21 -7.44
C SER A 968 -28.59 -8.83 -8.80
N THR A 969 -27.87 -9.77 -9.40
CA THR A 969 -27.27 -9.64 -10.73
C THR A 969 -27.69 -10.80 -11.61
N LEU A 970 -27.92 -10.50 -12.90
CA LEU A 970 -28.12 -11.48 -13.96
C LEU A 970 -26.94 -11.40 -14.93
N VAL A 971 -26.27 -12.52 -15.16
CA VAL A 971 -25.19 -12.64 -16.14
C VAL A 971 -25.61 -13.61 -17.23
N LEU A 972 -25.92 -13.07 -18.41
CA LEU A 972 -26.32 -13.85 -19.58
C LEU A 972 -25.15 -14.04 -20.54
N TYR A 973 -25.04 -15.25 -21.08
CA TYR A 973 -24.07 -15.61 -22.11
C TYR A 973 -24.78 -16.27 -23.29
N ARG A 974 -24.59 -15.73 -24.50
CA ARG A 974 -25.32 -16.16 -25.70
C ARG A 974 -24.62 -17.21 -26.56
N GLY A 975 -23.32 -17.45 -26.35
CA GLY A 975 -22.52 -18.34 -27.18
C GLY A 975 -22.07 -17.70 -28.48
#